data_AF-A0A316MMI1-F1
#
_entry.id   AF-A0A316MMI1-F1
#
_cell.length_a   1.000
_cell.length_b   1.000
_cell.length_c   1.000
_cell.angle_alpha   90.00
_cell.angle_beta   90.00
_cell.angle_gamma   90.00
#
_symmetry.space_group_name_H-M   'P 1'
#
loop_
_entity.id
_entity.type
_entity.pdbx_description
1 polymer ?
#
loop_
_entity_poly.entity_id
_entity_poly.type
_entity_poly.pdbx_seq_one_letter_code
_entity_poly.pdbx_strand_id
1 'polypeptide(L)'
;MLSGKKTLTALLSLSMMLGASPVVSADDNASEAKPTTRSEYKFPQVNTPKGLAKYSLAIYGFDDNSLFTCRKSPIFTLSKKNVINDVVINPAGINLMVLTTEKAKPHVSVYDLNNVDSELYKFNNKKIGTPTAVLYTPDARNTIIASETGIHIFEGKKFQETGSIQVPFTVTGMLMSNNGYYLAVTDGTKVAVYNFEEKKLRKDWNFGVGVNDMAFNDDNTEFAVVTDDGVLNIYDTRNFLIKKTIDELGNALSCAYNFDGKYIAVATSPNIITIINLLDDTDRDFVDVPDGEMSEILFIPDSRKNTLLSFNSAKAINAKRMSKLEPYYAKLISDEVNLRMEEWMKMMPGETMEEYRARVTDESRAKQRKLFEEEISTNLAGDPLSMAEVSLGKYDRSNSILAVGFTNMPTIYIPVPEEKVTTFTSADALEFQDVRYGVMENDNFEIIYAKIFNRNDGETYIYDNLDRKPLSFMDGDDNVVSIEIIQQQQMEEMRLQELKQKVVDEAKMQNVISDHTNITVDSRVVSDFDANGEKILNYVVKFSYQVEPDFSVHEDFAPGKYHVEESGAAKSMLSIVKQAFENDLSQYVKDGKKLNVKISGTADGSPIVRGIAYDGAYGDFDNEPVYQNGQLSGISVNTKDGIKQNEQLAFIRAVGVKDYLEKNVDNLKNMKSDYNYYITVSEDKGGEFRRITTEFTFIDAF
;
A
#
# COMPACT_ATOMS: atom_id res chain seq x y z
N MET A 1 -13.33 11.63 50.47
CA MET A 1 -11.88 11.83 50.22
C MET A 1 -11.38 10.57 49.54
N LEU A 2 -11.71 10.30 48.27
CA LEU A 2 -11.06 10.80 47.05
C LEU A 2 -9.53 10.71 47.08
N SER A 3 -9.01 9.58 46.59
CA SER A 3 -7.70 9.46 45.97
C SER A 3 -7.85 8.47 44.80
N GLY A 4 -7.98 9.02 43.60
CA GLY A 4 -8.21 8.29 42.36
C GLY A 4 -6.90 7.88 41.71
N LYS A 5 -6.76 6.58 41.42
CA LYS A 5 -5.76 6.02 40.52
C LYS A 5 -6.23 6.28 39.08
N LYS A 6 -5.41 6.98 38.29
CA LYS A 6 -5.59 7.10 36.84
C LYS A 6 -4.93 5.90 36.18
N THR A 7 -5.73 5.05 35.55
CA THR A 7 -5.32 4.08 34.54
C THR A 7 -4.93 4.82 33.26
N LEU A 8 -3.71 4.56 32.78
CA LEU A 8 -3.15 5.12 31.56
C LEU A 8 -3.53 4.17 30.41
N THR A 9 -4.56 4.51 29.63
CA THR A 9 -4.90 3.80 28.40
C THR A 9 -4.05 4.41 27.27
N ALA A 10 -3.02 3.69 26.85
CA ALA A 10 -2.17 4.11 25.73
C ALA A 10 -2.90 3.82 24.41
N LEU A 11 -3.53 4.85 23.84
CA LEU A 11 -3.91 4.89 22.43
C LEU A 11 -2.62 4.98 21.59
N LEU A 12 -2.35 3.96 20.79
CA LEU A 12 -1.40 4.04 19.67
C LEU A 12 -2.03 4.95 18.61
N SER A 13 -1.79 6.25 18.74
CA SER A 13 -2.00 7.20 17.66
C SER A 13 -0.99 6.93 16.55
N LEU A 14 -1.48 6.88 15.31
CA LEU A 14 -0.72 6.79 14.07
C LEU A 14 0.14 8.05 13.87
N SER A 15 1.21 8.21 14.64
CA SER A 15 2.24 9.23 14.42
C SER A 15 3.33 8.67 13.51
N MET A 16 2.99 8.42 12.25
CA MET A 16 3.96 8.20 11.18
C MET A 16 3.42 8.77 9.86
N MET A 17 3.25 10.09 9.83
CA MET A 17 3.57 10.98 8.72
C MET A 17 3.34 12.41 9.25
N LEU A 18 4.24 13.34 8.94
CA LEU A 18 4.39 14.70 9.51
C LEU A 18 5.34 14.79 10.71
N GLY A 19 6.60 14.45 10.48
CA GLY A 19 7.73 14.91 11.29
C GLY A 19 8.44 16.08 10.60
N ALA A 20 7.81 17.25 10.53
CA ALA A 20 8.55 18.51 10.48
C ALA A 20 8.51 19.08 11.91
N SER A 21 9.47 18.69 12.75
CA SER A 21 9.60 19.26 14.08
C SER A 21 9.81 20.78 13.98
N PRO A 22 9.07 21.62 14.72
CA PRO A 22 9.47 23.00 14.90
C PRO A 22 10.67 22.99 15.84
N VAL A 23 11.86 23.21 15.29
CA VAL A 23 13.03 23.51 16.12
C VAL A 23 12.76 24.86 16.77
N VAL A 24 12.49 24.86 18.06
CA VAL A 24 12.67 26.04 18.91
C VAL A 24 14.17 26.31 18.94
N SER A 25 14.64 27.21 18.09
CA SER A 25 16.01 27.74 18.19
C SER A 25 16.04 28.72 19.35
N ALA A 26 16.82 28.39 20.38
CA ALA A 26 17.37 29.41 21.24
C ALA A 26 18.27 30.32 20.37
N ASP A 27 18.08 31.62 20.51
CA ASP A 27 18.88 32.65 19.85
C ASP A 27 20.37 32.45 20.15
N ASP A 28 21.13 32.01 19.16
CA ASP A 28 22.55 32.30 19.06
C ASP A 28 22.87 32.67 17.61
N ASN A 29 23.32 33.91 17.43
CA ASN A 29 23.65 34.53 16.15
C ASN A 29 24.82 33.81 15.46
N ALA A 30 24.50 32.87 14.57
CA ALA A 30 25.35 32.47 13.46
C ALA A 30 24.46 32.11 12.28
N SER A 31 24.57 32.84 11.17
CA SER A 31 23.86 32.55 9.93
C SER A 31 24.42 31.29 9.27
N GLU A 32 24.04 30.12 9.77
CA GLU A 32 24.20 28.88 9.02
C GLU A 32 23.06 28.77 8.00
N ALA A 33 23.39 28.97 6.73
CA ALA A 33 22.46 28.70 5.64
C ALA A 33 21.97 27.25 5.75
N LYS A 34 20.65 27.06 5.97
CA LYS A 34 20.04 25.72 5.90
C LYS A 34 20.45 25.08 4.57
N PRO A 35 21.03 23.87 4.56
CA PRO A 35 21.47 23.25 3.32
C PRO A 35 20.26 23.04 2.41
N THR A 36 20.25 23.72 1.25
CA THR A 36 19.24 23.50 0.21
C THR A 36 19.27 22.04 -0.19
N THR A 37 18.17 21.34 0.06
CA THR A 37 18.04 19.93 -0.32
C THR A 37 18.03 19.86 -1.83
N ARG A 38 18.98 19.11 -2.40
CA ARG A 38 19.06 18.90 -3.85
C ARG A 38 17.73 18.33 -4.37
N SER A 39 17.12 19.00 -5.33
CA SER A 39 15.84 18.59 -5.94
C SER A 39 16.03 17.76 -7.20
N GLU A 40 17.15 17.94 -7.92
CA GLU A 40 17.42 17.27 -9.19
C GLU A 40 18.75 16.51 -9.15
N TYR A 41 18.69 15.26 -9.61
CA TYR A 41 19.80 14.33 -9.62
C TYR A 41 20.00 13.83 -11.05
N LYS A 42 21.16 14.13 -11.63
CA LYS A 42 21.59 13.61 -12.92
C LYS A 42 22.75 12.67 -12.68
N PHE A 43 22.63 11.45 -13.19
CA PHE A 43 23.63 10.39 -13.13
C PHE A 43 24.11 10.09 -14.55
N PRO A 44 25.17 10.78 -15.02
CA PRO A 44 25.72 10.53 -16.35
C PRO A 44 26.08 9.06 -16.52
N GLN A 45 25.91 8.53 -17.73
CA GLN A 45 26.19 7.16 -18.13
C GLN A 45 27.13 7.12 -19.33
N VAL A 46 27.63 5.94 -19.67
CA VAL A 46 28.50 5.76 -20.84
C VAL A 46 27.68 5.78 -22.13
N ASN A 47 26.57 5.04 -22.13
CA ASN A 47 25.60 4.96 -23.22
C ASN A 47 24.27 5.54 -22.76
N THR A 48 23.41 5.90 -23.70
CA THR A 48 22.01 6.25 -23.41
C THR A 48 21.28 4.99 -22.93
N PRO A 49 20.74 4.96 -21.69
CA PRO A 49 19.86 3.88 -21.27
C PRO A 49 18.62 3.88 -22.15
N LYS A 50 18.23 2.72 -22.66
CA LYS A 50 16.97 2.57 -23.41
C LYS A 50 15.78 2.26 -22.52
N GLY A 51 16.05 1.79 -21.29
CA GLY A 51 15.05 1.59 -20.28
C GLY A 51 15.61 1.57 -18.87
N LEU A 52 14.71 1.44 -17.90
CA LEU A 52 14.99 1.49 -16.48
C LEU A 52 14.51 0.21 -15.79
N ALA A 53 15.21 -0.19 -14.75
CA ALA A 53 14.76 -1.23 -13.83
C ALA A 53 14.85 -0.70 -12.40
N LYS A 54 14.00 -1.21 -11.51
CA LYS A 54 14.00 -0.80 -10.10
C LYS A 54 14.00 -1.99 -9.15
N TYR A 55 14.58 -1.77 -7.98
CA TYR A 55 14.38 -2.61 -6.80
C TYR A 55 14.40 -1.71 -5.57
N SER A 56 13.32 -1.71 -4.79
CA SER A 56 13.17 -0.82 -3.64
C SER A 56 13.40 0.65 -4.03
N LEU A 57 14.37 1.31 -3.40
CA LEU A 57 14.74 2.71 -3.64
C LEU A 57 15.80 2.87 -4.75
N ALA A 58 16.29 1.77 -5.32
CA ALA A 58 17.37 1.77 -6.30
C ALA A 58 16.83 1.72 -7.74
N ILE A 59 17.47 2.50 -8.61
CA ILE A 59 17.22 2.51 -10.05
C ILE A 59 18.47 2.09 -10.78
N TYR A 60 18.24 1.33 -11.84
CA TYR A 60 19.23 0.80 -12.76
C TYR A 60 18.83 1.24 -14.16
N GLY A 61 19.82 1.57 -14.98
CA GLY A 61 19.61 1.78 -16.41
C GLY A 61 20.10 0.55 -17.16
N PHE A 62 19.47 0.23 -18.27
CA PHE A 62 20.03 -0.74 -19.21
C PHE A 62 20.07 -0.17 -20.63
N ASP A 63 21.10 -0.57 -21.35
CA ASP A 63 21.26 -0.34 -22.78
C ASP A 63 21.20 -1.68 -23.54
N ASP A 64 21.57 -1.69 -24.81
CA ASP A 64 21.58 -2.92 -25.62
C ASP A 64 22.54 -4.00 -25.10
N ASN A 65 23.56 -3.67 -24.32
CA ASN A 65 24.57 -4.64 -23.93
C ASN A 65 24.76 -4.75 -22.43
N SER A 66 24.29 -3.80 -21.61
CA SER A 66 24.60 -3.76 -20.19
C SER A 66 23.43 -3.25 -19.35
N LEU A 67 23.24 -3.87 -18.18
CA LEU A 67 22.51 -3.31 -17.04
C LEU A 67 23.52 -2.68 -16.08
N PHE A 68 23.25 -1.48 -15.58
CA PHE A 68 24.19 -0.74 -14.73
C PHE A 68 23.48 0.13 -13.68
N THR A 69 24.18 0.38 -12.59
CA THR A 69 23.72 1.28 -11.52
C THR A 69 23.86 2.75 -11.90
N CYS A 70 23.22 3.66 -11.16
CA CYS A 70 23.47 5.11 -11.27
C CYS A 70 24.96 5.51 -11.13
N ARG A 71 25.80 4.67 -10.52
CA ARG A 71 27.26 4.87 -10.42
C ARG A 71 28.05 4.31 -11.61
N LYS A 72 27.37 3.91 -12.69
CA LYS A 72 27.95 3.28 -13.90
C LYS A 72 28.55 1.88 -13.65
N SER A 73 28.37 1.31 -12.47
CA SER A 73 28.84 -0.04 -12.18
C SER A 73 27.94 -1.04 -12.91
N PRO A 74 28.51 -1.91 -13.78
CA PRO A 74 27.72 -2.93 -14.47
C PRO A 74 27.22 -3.98 -13.48
N ILE A 75 25.97 -4.39 -13.64
CA ILE A 75 25.32 -5.50 -12.94
C ILE A 75 25.17 -6.71 -13.87
N PHE A 76 25.09 -6.48 -15.18
CA PHE A 76 25.07 -7.51 -16.20
C PHE A 76 25.67 -6.94 -17.49
N THR A 77 26.42 -7.74 -18.25
CA THR A 77 26.99 -7.29 -19.53
C THR A 77 27.08 -8.42 -20.54
N LEU A 78 26.66 -8.13 -21.77
CA LEU A 78 26.77 -8.98 -22.94
C LEU A 78 27.92 -8.53 -23.85
N SER A 79 28.32 -9.43 -24.74
CA SER A 79 29.17 -9.06 -25.87
C SER A 79 28.43 -8.08 -26.79
N LYS A 80 29.16 -7.17 -27.45
CA LYS A 80 28.61 -6.15 -28.39
C LYS A 80 27.79 -6.71 -29.56
N LYS A 81 27.76 -8.02 -29.77
CA LYS A 81 27.00 -8.68 -30.84
C LYS A 81 25.63 -9.18 -30.37
N ASN A 82 25.38 -9.17 -29.07
CA ASN A 82 24.14 -9.63 -28.45
C ASN A 82 23.40 -8.42 -27.90
N VAL A 83 22.07 -8.50 -27.86
CA VAL A 83 21.22 -7.40 -27.40
C VAL A 83 20.44 -7.83 -26.16
N ILE A 84 20.39 -7.00 -25.13
CA ILE A 84 19.42 -7.10 -24.04
C ILE A 84 18.12 -6.50 -24.56
N ASN A 85 17.04 -7.27 -24.67
CA ASN A 85 15.74 -6.74 -25.08
C ASN A 85 14.99 -6.17 -23.88
N ASP A 86 15.04 -6.87 -22.75
CA ASP A 86 14.32 -6.51 -21.53
C ASP A 86 15.04 -7.06 -20.28
N VAL A 87 14.87 -6.39 -19.15
CA VAL A 87 15.42 -6.75 -17.84
C VAL A 87 14.41 -6.48 -16.75
N VAL A 88 14.08 -7.52 -15.99
CA VAL A 88 13.22 -7.39 -14.81
C VAL A 88 13.99 -7.87 -13.59
N ILE A 89 14.16 -6.99 -12.61
CA ILE A 89 14.72 -7.37 -11.31
C ILE A 89 13.61 -8.03 -10.50
N ASN A 90 13.93 -9.15 -9.88
CA ASN A 90 13.00 -9.82 -8.98
C ASN A 90 12.55 -8.84 -7.86
N PRO A 91 11.25 -8.73 -7.56
CA PRO A 91 10.75 -7.80 -6.55
C PRO A 91 11.36 -7.98 -5.14
N ALA A 92 11.85 -9.18 -4.81
CA ALA A 92 12.58 -9.48 -3.58
C ALA A 92 14.09 -9.18 -3.66
N GLY A 93 14.60 -8.65 -4.78
CA GLY A 93 16.01 -8.30 -4.98
C GLY A 93 16.96 -9.50 -4.96
N ILE A 94 16.46 -10.72 -5.24
CA ILE A 94 17.25 -11.96 -5.14
C ILE A 94 17.99 -12.31 -6.42
N ASN A 95 17.37 -12.06 -7.57
CA ASN A 95 17.89 -12.37 -8.89
C ASN A 95 17.31 -11.38 -9.92
N LEU A 96 17.76 -11.46 -11.16
CA LEU A 96 17.17 -10.74 -12.28
C LEU A 96 16.90 -11.69 -13.44
N MET A 97 15.88 -11.38 -14.22
CA MET A 97 15.58 -12.05 -15.48
C MET A 97 15.99 -11.15 -16.63
N VAL A 98 16.69 -11.72 -17.60
CA VAL A 98 17.17 -11.00 -18.78
C VAL A 98 16.67 -11.71 -20.01
N LEU A 99 15.92 -10.99 -20.84
CA LEU A 99 15.57 -11.40 -22.20
C LEU A 99 16.64 -10.87 -23.15
N THR A 100 17.40 -11.75 -23.78
CA THR A 100 18.50 -11.37 -24.69
C THR A 100 18.30 -11.94 -26.08
N THR A 101 18.78 -11.24 -27.09
CA THR A 101 18.92 -11.76 -28.46
C THR A 101 20.39 -12.07 -28.71
N GLU A 102 20.73 -13.36 -28.79
CA GLU A 102 22.08 -13.83 -29.14
C GLU A 102 22.05 -14.56 -30.48
N LYS A 103 22.92 -14.18 -31.42
CA LYS A 103 22.96 -14.80 -32.78
C LYS A 103 21.57 -14.84 -33.44
N ALA A 104 20.81 -13.75 -33.33
CA ALA A 104 19.45 -13.58 -33.84
C ALA A 104 18.41 -14.53 -33.22
N LYS A 105 18.63 -15.04 -32.00
CA LYS A 105 17.67 -15.85 -31.26
C LYS A 105 17.41 -15.27 -29.88
N PRO A 106 16.16 -14.93 -29.55
CA PRO A 106 15.75 -14.54 -28.21
C PRO A 106 15.92 -15.69 -27.20
N HIS A 107 16.42 -15.42 -26.01
CA HIS A 107 16.57 -16.35 -24.90
C HIS A 107 16.29 -15.63 -23.58
N VAL A 108 15.75 -16.36 -22.61
CA VAL A 108 15.58 -15.86 -21.25
C VAL A 108 16.49 -16.64 -20.31
N SER A 109 17.25 -15.90 -19.52
CA SER A 109 18.09 -16.43 -18.45
C SER A 109 17.85 -15.64 -17.17
N VAL A 110 18.02 -16.31 -16.03
CA VAL A 110 17.97 -15.72 -14.69
C VAL A 110 19.39 -15.69 -14.15
N TYR A 111 19.80 -14.54 -13.64
CA TYR A 111 21.13 -14.30 -13.07
C TYR A 111 21.01 -13.88 -11.61
N ASP A 112 22.03 -14.21 -10.83
CA ASP A 112 22.17 -13.69 -9.46
C ASP A 112 22.36 -12.17 -9.50
N LEU A 113 21.59 -11.43 -8.68
CA LEU A 113 21.67 -9.97 -8.67
C LEU A 113 22.98 -9.46 -8.03
N ASN A 114 23.55 -10.22 -7.10
CA ASN A 114 24.75 -9.88 -6.35
C ASN A 114 26.03 -10.43 -7.00
N ASN A 115 25.90 -11.38 -7.93
CA ASN A 115 27.02 -11.95 -8.66
C ASN A 115 26.79 -11.91 -10.18
N VAL A 116 27.31 -10.85 -10.79
CA VAL A 116 27.16 -10.42 -12.19
C VAL A 116 27.41 -11.51 -13.25
N ASP A 117 28.19 -12.54 -12.92
CA ASP A 117 28.56 -13.63 -13.85
C ASP A 117 27.82 -14.97 -13.58
N SER A 118 26.94 -15.01 -12.57
CA SER A 118 26.30 -16.26 -12.13
C SER A 118 24.94 -16.46 -12.78
N GLU A 119 24.90 -17.21 -13.89
CA GLU A 119 23.65 -17.71 -14.49
C GLU A 119 23.04 -18.79 -13.56
N LEU A 120 21.86 -18.49 -13.00
CA LEU A 120 21.12 -19.41 -12.13
C LEU A 120 20.25 -20.38 -12.92
N TYR A 121 19.64 -19.90 -14.00
CA TYR A 121 18.76 -20.72 -14.83
C TYR A 121 18.68 -20.19 -16.26
N LYS A 122 18.53 -21.09 -17.23
CA LYS A 122 18.30 -20.76 -18.64
C LYS A 122 17.08 -21.49 -19.17
N PHE A 123 16.09 -20.75 -19.64
CA PHE A 123 14.86 -21.33 -20.16
C PHE A 123 15.09 -21.99 -21.52
N ASN A 124 14.42 -23.12 -21.75
CA ASN A 124 14.60 -23.91 -22.96
C ASN A 124 13.54 -23.55 -24.01
N ASN A 125 13.94 -22.78 -25.03
CA ASN A 125 13.04 -22.39 -26.13
C ASN A 125 12.37 -23.57 -26.86
N LYS A 126 12.92 -24.80 -26.81
CA LYS A 126 12.22 -25.97 -27.39
C LYS A 126 10.96 -26.34 -26.61
N LYS A 127 10.88 -25.97 -25.34
CA LYS A 127 9.72 -26.21 -24.47
C LYS A 127 8.76 -25.03 -24.51
N ILE A 128 9.30 -23.81 -24.44
CA ILE A 128 8.50 -22.59 -24.24
C ILE A 128 8.32 -21.75 -25.49
N GLY A 129 8.85 -22.12 -26.66
CA GLY A 129 8.86 -21.27 -27.84
C GLY A 129 9.89 -20.14 -27.78
N THR A 130 9.83 -19.21 -28.75
CA THR A 130 10.67 -18.00 -28.76
C THR A 130 10.11 -16.97 -27.79
N PRO A 131 10.86 -16.58 -26.74
CA PRO A 131 10.36 -15.64 -25.74
C PRO A 131 10.33 -14.20 -26.28
N THR A 132 9.34 -13.43 -25.84
CA THR A 132 9.05 -12.07 -26.33
C THR A 132 8.91 -11.03 -25.21
N ALA A 133 8.48 -11.42 -24.02
CA ALA A 133 8.41 -10.54 -22.85
C ALA A 133 8.57 -11.36 -21.55
N VAL A 134 8.96 -10.71 -20.46
CA VAL A 134 9.22 -11.35 -19.16
C VAL A 134 8.69 -10.49 -18.00
N LEU A 135 8.27 -11.13 -16.91
CA LEU A 135 8.03 -10.45 -15.63
C LEU A 135 8.12 -11.42 -14.43
N TYR A 136 8.17 -10.87 -13.22
CA TYR A 136 7.89 -11.61 -12.00
C TYR A 136 6.51 -11.24 -11.46
N THR A 137 5.89 -12.14 -10.69
CA THR A 137 4.77 -11.73 -9.84
C THR A 137 5.25 -10.78 -8.72
N PRO A 138 4.41 -9.85 -8.25
CA PRO A 138 4.79 -8.87 -7.23
C PRO A 138 5.32 -9.48 -5.92
N ASP A 139 4.85 -10.69 -5.59
CA ASP A 139 5.30 -11.48 -4.43
C ASP A 139 6.62 -12.24 -4.64
N ALA A 140 7.24 -12.11 -5.82
CA ALA A 140 8.43 -12.82 -6.28
C ALA A 140 8.31 -14.35 -6.36
N ARG A 141 7.12 -14.93 -6.15
CA ARG A 141 6.93 -16.39 -6.09
C ARG A 141 6.81 -17.05 -7.46
N ASN A 142 6.52 -16.29 -8.51
CA ASN A 142 6.46 -16.80 -9.88
C ASN A 142 7.22 -15.92 -10.87
N THR A 143 7.70 -16.57 -11.92
CA THR A 143 8.27 -15.98 -13.12
C THR A 143 7.29 -16.23 -14.27
N ILE A 144 7.05 -15.21 -15.09
CA ILE A 144 6.13 -15.27 -16.22
C ILE A 144 6.91 -14.93 -17.49
N ILE A 145 6.77 -15.76 -18.52
CA ILE A 145 7.43 -15.59 -19.81
C ILE A 145 6.39 -15.69 -20.90
N ALA A 146 6.24 -14.63 -21.70
CA ALA A 146 5.50 -14.70 -22.94
C ALA A 146 6.38 -15.21 -24.07
N SER A 147 5.77 -15.96 -24.98
CA SER A 147 6.41 -16.49 -26.17
C SER A 147 5.42 -16.65 -27.32
N GLU A 148 5.92 -17.09 -28.47
CA GLU A 148 5.09 -17.52 -29.61
C GLU A 148 4.06 -18.62 -29.28
N THR A 149 4.25 -19.38 -28.18
CA THR A 149 3.34 -20.46 -27.77
C THR A 149 2.35 -20.04 -26.68
N GLY A 150 2.37 -18.76 -26.27
CA GLY A 150 1.53 -18.20 -25.22
C GLY A 150 2.35 -17.73 -24.02
N ILE A 151 1.69 -17.60 -22.88
CA ILE A 151 2.32 -17.17 -21.63
C ILE A 151 2.56 -18.40 -20.76
N HIS A 152 3.78 -18.54 -20.26
CA HIS A 152 4.21 -19.62 -19.38
C HIS A 152 4.48 -19.07 -17.98
N ILE A 153 3.99 -19.78 -16.95
CA ILE A 153 4.13 -19.41 -15.54
C ILE A 153 5.01 -20.48 -14.88
N PHE A 154 6.06 -20.03 -14.20
CA PHE A 154 7.03 -20.88 -13.52
C PHE A 154 7.11 -20.51 -12.04
N GLU A 155 7.29 -21.51 -11.18
CA GLU A 155 7.64 -21.27 -9.77
C GLU A 155 9.01 -20.57 -9.69
N GLY A 156 9.12 -19.55 -8.83
CA GLY A 156 10.22 -18.58 -8.84
C GLY A 156 11.58 -19.08 -8.37
N LYS A 157 11.67 -20.27 -7.75
CA LYS A 157 12.93 -20.84 -7.25
C LYS A 157 13.47 -21.95 -8.13
N LYS A 158 12.62 -22.94 -8.44
CA LYS A 158 13.00 -24.13 -9.20
C LYS A 158 12.74 -23.96 -10.70
N PHE A 159 12.06 -22.89 -11.09
CA PHE A 159 11.68 -22.58 -12.48
C PHE A 159 10.95 -23.76 -13.15
N GLN A 160 10.10 -24.43 -12.37
CA GLN A 160 9.21 -25.48 -12.87
C GLN A 160 7.92 -24.84 -13.35
N GLU A 161 7.46 -25.24 -14.53
CA GLU A 161 6.23 -24.69 -15.11
C GLU A 161 5.02 -25.13 -14.29
N THR A 162 4.24 -24.17 -13.80
CA THR A 162 3.04 -24.36 -12.97
C THR A 162 1.76 -24.03 -13.71
N GLY A 163 1.85 -23.37 -14.87
CA GLY A 163 0.69 -23.08 -15.70
C GLY A 163 1.03 -22.32 -16.98
N SER A 164 0.02 -22.11 -17.80
CA SER A 164 0.11 -21.29 -19.00
C SER A 164 -1.22 -20.58 -19.29
N ILE A 165 -1.15 -19.49 -20.06
CA ILE A 165 -2.29 -18.72 -20.56
C ILE A 165 -2.14 -18.60 -22.08
N GLN A 166 -3.21 -18.91 -22.81
CA GLN A 166 -3.25 -18.74 -24.26
C GLN A 166 -3.76 -17.34 -24.60
N VAL A 167 -3.06 -16.64 -25.49
CA VAL A 167 -3.34 -15.26 -25.88
C VAL A 167 -3.54 -15.19 -27.40
N PRO A 168 -4.55 -14.46 -27.91
CA PRO A 168 -4.88 -14.46 -29.34
C PRO A 168 -3.92 -13.64 -30.22
N PHE A 169 -2.79 -13.17 -29.68
CA PHE A 169 -1.78 -12.38 -30.37
C PHE A 169 -0.39 -12.59 -29.77
N THR A 170 0.66 -12.20 -30.50
CA THR A 170 2.05 -12.23 -30.01
C THR A 170 2.27 -11.12 -29.01
N VAL A 171 2.47 -11.48 -27.75
CA VAL A 171 2.69 -10.52 -26.66
C VAL A 171 4.06 -9.87 -26.79
N THR A 172 4.12 -8.55 -26.78
CA THR A 172 5.35 -7.73 -26.81
C THR A 172 5.60 -6.98 -25.50
N GLY A 173 4.58 -6.83 -24.65
CA GLY A 173 4.68 -6.21 -23.32
C GLY A 173 3.72 -6.86 -22.33
N MET A 174 4.11 -6.88 -21.05
CA MET A 174 3.31 -7.44 -19.96
C MET A 174 3.43 -6.58 -18.69
N LEU A 175 2.36 -6.54 -17.90
CA LEU A 175 2.31 -5.85 -16.61
C LEU A 175 1.41 -6.63 -15.65
N MET A 176 1.82 -6.76 -14.39
CA MET A 176 1.00 -7.33 -13.32
C MET A 176 0.55 -6.24 -12.35
N SER A 177 -0.70 -6.29 -11.90
CA SER A 177 -1.17 -5.45 -10.78
C SER A 177 -0.48 -5.85 -9.47
N ASN A 178 -0.25 -4.90 -8.55
CA ASN A 178 0.45 -5.13 -7.28
C ASN A 178 -0.23 -6.20 -6.39
N ASN A 179 -1.55 -6.34 -6.47
CA ASN A 179 -2.30 -7.40 -5.77
C ASN A 179 -2.23 -8.78 -6.46
N GLY A 180 -1.61 -8.88 -7.64
CA GLY A 180 -1.46 -10.13 -8.40
C GLY A 180 -2.73 -10.62 -9.10
N TYR A 181 -3.79 -9.82 -9.14
CA TYR A 181 -5.08 -10.22 -9.74
C TYR A 181 -5.08 -10.14 -11.26
N TYR A 182 -4.45 -9.11 -11.81
CA TYR A 182 -4.58 -8.75 -13.22
C TYR A 182 -3.24 -8.83 -13.93
N LEU A 183 -3.17 -9.67 -14.96
CA LEU A 183 -2.08 -9.70 -15.93
C LEU A 183 -2.53 -8.97 -17.20
N ALA A 184 -2.02 -7.75 -17.41
CA ALA A 184 -2.19 -6.99 -18.64
C ALA A 184 -1.11 -7.37 -19.66
N VAL A 185 -1.50 -7.56 -20.92
CA VAL A 185 -0.61 -7.96 -22.01
C VAL A 185 -0.95 -7.19 -23.28
N THR A 186 0.05 -6.89 -24.11
CA THR A 186 -0.11 -6.11 -25.35
C THR A 186 0.67 -6.69 -26.52
N ASP A 187 0.19 -6.49 -27.76
CA ASP A 187 0.98 -6.69 -29.00
C ASP A 187 1.54 -5.39 -29.58
N GLY A 188 1.35 -4.27 -28.87
CA GLY A 188 1.66 -2.92 -29.34
C GLY A 188 0.48 -2.18 -29.96
N THR A 189 -0.69 -2.82 -30.14
CA THR A 189 -1.93 -2.16 -30.59
C THR A 189 -3.19 -2.68 -29.89
N LYS A 190 -3.17 -3.93 -29.46
CA LYS A 190 -4.20 -4.58 -28.66
C LYS A 190 -3.71 -4.74 -27.25
N VAL A 191 -4.61 -4.56 -26.29
CA VAL A 191 -4.37 -4.85 -24.87
C VAL A 191 -5.39 -5.88 -24.42
N ALA A 192 -4.97 -6.84 -23.60
CA ALA A 192 -5.85 -7.76 -22.91
C ALA A 192 -5.45 -7.85 -21.45
N VAL A 193 -6.44 -7.89 -20.56
CA VAL A 193 -6.27 -8.14 -19.13
C VAL A 193 -6.85 -9.50 -18.79
N TYR A 194 -6.08 -10.31 -18.09
CA TYR A 194 -6.48 -11.64 -17.61
C TYR A 194 -6.60 -11.62 -16.08
N ASN A 195 -7.61 -12.32 -15.57
CA ASN A 195 -7.61 -12.80 -14.18
C ASN A 195 -6.50 -13.85 -14.08
N PHE A 196 -5.45 -13.52 -13.35
CA PHE A 196 -4.22 -14.31 -13.31
C PHE A 196 -4.41 -15.66 -12.60
N GLU A 197 -5.19 -15.67 -11.51
CA GLU A 197 -5.46 -16.90 -10.74
C GLU A 197 -6.29 -17.89 -11.57
N GLU A 198 -7.38 -17.41 -12.19
CA GLU A 198 -8.26 -18.26 -13.02
C GLU A 198 -7.72 -18.51 -14.43
N LYS A 199 -6.72 -17.75 -14.88
CA LYS A 199 -6.14 -17.80 -16.23
C LYS A 199 -7.18 -17.49 -17.33
N LYS A 200 -8.14 -16.62 -17.03
CA LYS A 200 -9.25 -16.24 -17.93
C LYS A 200 -9.16 -14.79 -18.38
N LEU A 201 -9.57 -14.54 -19.61
CA LEU A 201 -9.68 -13.18 -20.15
C LEU A 201 -10.75 -12.41 -19.36
N ARG A 202 -10.40 -11.22 -18.87
CA ARG A 202 -11.31 -10.28 -18.21
C ARG A 202 -11.80 -9.21 -19.16
N LYS A 203 -10.88 -8.63 -19.93
CA LYS A 203 -11.18 -7.56 -20.86
C LYS A 203 -10.12 -7.51 -21.96
N ASP A 204 -10.53 -7.12 -23.16
CA ASP A 204 -9.61 -6.76 -24.23
C ASP A 204 -10.06 -5.48 -24.95
N TRP A 205 -9.08 -4.83 -25.57
CA TRP A 205 -9.23 -3.63 -26.37
C TRP A 205 -8.37 -3.76 -27.62
N ASN A 206 -8.84 -3.15 -28.71
CA ASN A 206 -8.05 -2.88 -29.89
C ASN A 206 -8.07 -1.37 -30.11
N PHE A 207 -6.93 -0.71 -29.86
CA PHE A 207 -6.84 0.74 -29.95
C PHE A 207 -6.72 1.21 -31.41
N GLY A 208 -6.29 0.34 -32.33
CA GLY A 208 -6.07 0.70 -33.74
C GLY A 208 -4.87 1.64 -33.98
N VAL A 209 -4.21 2.05 -32.91
CA VAL A 209 -3.02 2.91 -32.84
C VAL A 209 -1.99 2.25 -31.93
N GLY A 210 -0.76 2.78 -31.92
CA GLY A 210 0.30 2.23 -31.09
C GLY A 210 0.00 2.38 -29.60
N VAL A 211 0.16 1.32 -28.82
CA VAL A 211 0.12 1.34 -27.36
C VAL A 211 1.56 1.40 -26.87
N ASN A 212 1.94 2.53 -26.26
CA ASN A 212 3.31 2.78 -25.84
C ASN A 212 3.58 2.29 -24.42
N ASP A 213 2.60 2.43 -23.50
CA ASP A 213 2.79 2.01 -22.11
C ASP A 213 1.46 1.71 -21.40
N MET A 214 1.56 0.97 -20.30
CA MET A 214 0.44 0.58 -19.44
C MET A 214 0.87 0.67 -17.97
N ALA A 215 -0.03 1.09 -17.09
CA ALA A 215 0.26 1.17 -15.65
C ALA A 215 -0.97 0.83 -14.80
N PHE A 216 -0.80 0.03 -13.75
CA PHE A 216 -1.76 -0.01 -12.64
C PHE A 216 -1.33 1.01 -11.59
N ASN A 217 -2.29 1.64 -10.92
CA ASN A 217 -1.98 2.45 -9.75
C ASN A 217 -1.71 1.56 -8.53
N ASP A 218 -1.11 2.12 -7.48
CA ASP A 218 -0.56 1.31 -6.37
C ASP A 218 -1.62 0.56 -5.56
N ASP A 219 -2.83 1.13 -5.45
CA ASP A 219 -3.98 0.49 -4.79
C ASP A 219 -4.77 -0.46 -5.71
N ASN A 220 -4.38 -0.57 -6.99
CA ASN A 220 -4.97 -1.44 -8.01
C ASN A 220 -6.41 -1.08 -8.40
N THR A 221 -6.90 0.13 -8.09
CA THR A 221 -8.26 0.59 -8.47
C THR A 221 -8.33 1.14 -9.88
N GLU A 222 -7.19 1.52 -10.47
CA GLU A 222 -7.09 2.08 -11.81
C GLU A 222 -6.06 1.39 -12.70
N PHE A 223 -6.37 1.34 -13.99
CA PHE A 223 -5.49 0.88 -15.05
C PHE A 223 -5.38 1.94 -16.15
N ALA A 224 -4.18 2.43 -16.42
CA ALA A 224 -3.89 3.41 -17.45
C ALA A 224 -3.28 2.75 -18.69
N VAL A 225 -3.69 3.23 -19.86
CA VAL A 225 -3.08 2.88 -21.15
C VAL A 225 -2.81 4.17 -21.91
N VAL A 226 -1.57 4.36 -22.35
CA VAL A 226 -1.16 5.51 -23.16
C VAL A 226 -0.82 5.10 -24.58
N THR A 227 -1.36 5.82 -25.56
CA THR A 227 -1.22 5.55 -26.99
C THR A 227 -0.36 6.59 -27.71
N ASP A 228 0.18 6.22 -28.85
CA ASP A 228 1.11 7.03 -29.66
C ASP A 228 0.47 8.27 -30.29
N ASP A 229 -0.85 8.33 -30.34
CA ASP A 229 -1.64 9.51 -30.73
C ASP A 229 -1.84 10.51 -29.58
N GLY A 230 -1.21 10.29 -28.43
CA GLY A 230 -1.22 11.22 -27.30
C GLY A 230 -2.48 11.15 -26.46
N VAL A 231 -3.12 9.98 -26.40
CA VAL A 231 -4.29 9.73 -25.55
C VAL A 231 -3.93 8.82 -24.39
N LEU A 232 -4.33 9.23 -23.19
CA LEU A 232 -4.26 8.44 -21.96
C LEU A 232 -5.68 8.04 -21.55
N ASN A 233 -5.96 6.74 -21.57
CA ASN A 233 -7.22 6.19 -21.06
C ASN A 233 -6.99 5.56 -19.69
N ILE A 234 -7.81 5.95 -18.71
CA ILE A 234 -7.83 5.41 -17.35
C ILE A 234 -9.11 4.62 -17.15
N TYR A 235 -8.96 3.37 -16.76
CA TYR A 235 -10.05 2.41 -16.54
C TYR A 235 -10.18 2.08 -15.05
N ASP A 236 -11.41 1.94 -14.57
CA ASP A 236 -11.69 1.33 -13.27
C ASP A 236 -11.40 -0.17 -13.34
N THR A 237 -10.60 -0.74 -12.44
CA THR A 237 -10.20 -2.16 -12.54
C THR A 237 -11.30 -3.15 -12.17
N ARG A 238 -12.39 -2.71 -11.52
CA ARG A 238 -13.51 -3.58 -11.15
C ARG A 238 -14.28 -4.00 -12.41
N ASN A 239 -14.56 -3.06 -13.29
CA ASN A 239 -15.39 -3.28 -14.48
C ASN A 239 -14.68 -2.99 -15.82
N PHE A 240 -13.46 -2.45 -15.77
CA PHE A 240 -12.66 -2.01 -16.92
C PHE A 240 -13.42 -1.04 -17.85
N LEU A 241 -14.29 -0.21 -17.30
CA LEU A 241 -14.91 0.92 -17.97
C LEU A 241 -14.02 2.16 -17.81
N ILE A 242 -14.07 3.06 -18.79
CA ILE A 242 -13.30 4.30 -18.78
C ILE A 242 -13.79 5.18 -17.63
N LYS A 243 -12.89 5.53 -16.70
CA LYS A 243 -13.07 6.59 -15.70
C LYS A 243 -12.73 7.95 -16.28
N LYS A 244 -11.63 8.04 -17.01
CA LYS A 244 -11.10 9.31 -17.54
C LYS A 244 -10.35 9.08 -18.85
N THR A 245 -10.48 10.02 -19.77
CA THR A 245 -9.66 10.10 -20.98
C THR A 245 -9.01 11.47 -21.00
N ILE A 246 -7.69 11.51 -21.19
CA ILE A 246 -6.92 12.74 -21.30
C ILE A 246 -6.22 12.71 -22.65
N ASP A 247 -6.48 13.72 -23.47
CA ASP A 247 -5.91 13.88 -24.81
C ASP A 247 -4.89 15.04 -24.85
N GLU A 248 -4.44 15.37 -26.05
CA GLU A 248 -3.46 16.43 -26.31
C GLU A 248 -2.10 16.21 -25.61
N LEU A 249 -1.73 14.95 -25.33
CA LEU A 249 -0.48 14.57 -24.66
C LEU A 249 0.71 14.39 -25.62
N GLY A 250 0.65 14.98 -26.82
CA GLY A 250 1.74 14.93 -27.79
C GLY A 250 2.05 13.52 -28.30
N ASN A 251 3.33 13.18 -28.40
CA ASN A 251 3.78 11.82 -28.74
C ASN A 251 4.15 11.11 -27.44
N ALA A 252 3.12 10.66 -26.72
CA ALA A 252 3.26 10.13 -25.38
C ALA A 252 3.98 8.78 -25.39
N LEU A 253 5.08 8.65 -24.64
CA LEU A 253 6.00 7.51 -24.69
C LEU A 253 5.88 6.55 -23.52
N SER A 254 5.52 7.05 -22.34
CA SER A 254 5.45 6.29 -21.09
C SER A 254 4.56 7.00 -20.06
N CYS A 255 3.98 6.25 -19.13
CA CYS A 255 3.16 6.79 -18.06
C CYS A 255 3.46 6.11 -16.71
N ALA A 256 3.38 6.86 -15.61
CA ALA A 256 3.59 6.32 -14.27
C ALA A 256 2.71 7.01 -13.22
N TYR A 257 2.02 6.22 -12.40
CA TYR A 257 1.27 6.71 -11.24
C TYR A 257 2.20 7.09 -10.09
N ASN A 258 1.86 8.15 -9.37
CA ASN A 258 2.41 8.38 -8.03
C ASN A 258 1.79 7.40 -7.01
N PHE A 259 2.40 7.29 -5.82
CA PHE A 259 2.09 6.23 -4.85
C PHE A 259 0.67 6.26 -4.27
N ASP A 260 0.03 7.44 -4.18
CA ASP A 260 -1.35 7.54 -3.68
C ASP A 260 -2.40 7.49 -4.79
N GLY A 261 -1.99 7.58 -6.06
CA GLY A 261 -2.84 7.55 -7.24
C GLY A 261 -3.45 8.89 -7.65
N LYS A 262 -3.20 9.99 -6.92
CA LYS A 262 -3.75 11.33 -7.26
C LYS A 262 -3.13 11.92 -8.52
N TYR A 263 -1.86 11.59 -8.79
CA TYR A 263 -1.13 12.12 -9.94
C TYR A 263 -0.65 11.01 -10.88
N ILE A 264 -0.65 11.32 -12.17
CA ILE A 264 0.03 10.53 -13.19
C ILE A 264 1.06 11.40 -13.93
N ALA A 265 2.26 10.87 -14.12
CA ALA A 265 3.26 11.45 -14.99
C ALA A 265 3.13 10.84 -16.38
N VAL A 266 3.20 11.65 -17.44
CA VAL A 266 3.19 11.21 -18.83
C VAL A 266 4.35 11.85 -19.57
N ALA A 267 5.18 11.01 -20.19
CA ALA A 267 6.28 11.40 -21.06
C ALA A 267 5.73 11.85 -22.44
N THR A 268 5.30 13.10 -22.58
CA THR A 268 4.56 13.62 -23.76
C THR A 268 5.43 13.88 -25.00
N SER A 269 6.75 13.87 -24.82
CA SER A 269 7.77 13.87 -25.89
C SER A 269 9.11 13.43 -25.28
N PRO A 270 10.16 13.17 -26.07
CA PRO A 270 11.49 12.88 -25.53
C PRO A 270 12.10 13.98 -24.63
N ASN A 271 11.46 15.16 -24.56
CA ASN A 271 11.95 16.35 -23.87
C ASN A 271 11.03 16.86 -22.75
N ILE A 272 9.82 16.32 -22.59
CA ILE A 272 8.83 16.88 -21.66
C ILE A 272 8.09 15.73 -20.96
N ILE A 273 7.98 15.85 -19.64
CA ILE A 273 7.08 15.05 -18.82
C ILE A 273 5.99 15.98 -18.28
N THR A 274 4.73 15.64 -18.49
CA THR A 274 3.57 16.33 -17.92
C THR A 274 3.11 15.58 -16.69
N ILE A 275 2.94 16.29 -15.58
CA ILE A 275 2.39 15.78 -14.33
C ILE A 275 0.95 16.26 -14.25
N ILE A 276 0.03 15.32 -14.07
CA ILE A 276 -1.41 15.58 -14.17
C ILE A 276 -2.07 15.13 -12.87
N ASN A 277 -2.74 16.04 -12.19
CA ASN A 277 -3.66 15.70 -11.12
C ASN A 277 -4.94 15.09 -11.72
N LEU A 278 -5.30 13.89 -11.27
CA LEU A 278 -6.44 13.15 -11.80
C LEU A 278 -7.78 13.64 -11.24
N LEU A 279 -7.76 14.44 -10.18
CA LEU A 279 -8.94 14.99 -9.50
C LEU A 279 -9.20 16.45 -9.86
N ASP A 280 -8.16 17.19 -10.26
CA ASP A 280 -8.25 18.57 -10.74
C ASP A 280 -7.46 18.77 -12.04
N ASP A 281 -8.16 18.87 -13.17
CA ASP A 281 -7.52 19.01 -14.48
C ASP A 281 -6.71 20.30 -14.67
N THR A 282 -6.93 21.30 -13.80
CA THR A 282 -6.20 22.57 -13.84
C THR A 282 -4.84 22.49 -13.12
N ASP A 283 -4.66 21.50 -12.23
CA ASP A 283 -3.40 21.23 -11.56
C ASP A 283 -2.50 20.35 -12.45
N ARG A 284 -1.66 21.03 -13.22
CA ARG A 284 -0.62 20.42 -14.06
C ARG A 284 0.74 21.05 -13.80
N ASP A 285 1.77 20.22 -13.75
CA ASP A 285 3.17 20.66 -13.72
C ASP A 285 3.95 20.02 -14.88
N PHE A 286 5.11 20.59 -15.20
CA PHE A 286 5.95 20.13 -16.31
C PHE A 286 7.39 19.92 -15.84
N VAL A 287 8.02 18.87 -16.35
CA VAL A 287 9.44 18.58 -16.15
C VAL A 287 10.13 18.57 -17.51
N ASP A 288 11.03 19.53 -17.71
CA ASP A 288 11.87 19.59 -18.89
C ASP A 288 12.99 18.54 -18.83
N VAL A 289 13.21 17.87 -19.95
CA VAL A 289 14.31 16.94 -20.19
C VAL A 289 15.16 17.49 -21.33
N PRO A 290 16.06 18.45 -21.05
CA PRO A 290 16.76 19.21 -22.09
C PRO A 290 17.71 18.35 -22.93
N ASP A 291 18.21 17.24 -22.39
CA ASP A 291 19.11 16.34 -23.13
C ASP A 291 18.37 15.47 -24.16
N GLY A 292 17.03 15.39 -24.11
CA GLY A 292 16.24 14.53 -24.99
C GLY A 292 16.47 13.03 -24.75
N GLU A 293 16.03 12.21 -25.71
CA GLU A 293 16.14 10.74 -25.72
C GLU A 293 15.48 10.03 -24.51
N MET A 294 14.61 10.72 -23.76
CA MET A 294 13.80 10.06 -22.74
C MET A 294 12.77 9.15 -23.41
N SER A 295 12.63 7.95 -22.85
CA SER A 295 11.67 6.94 -23.30
C SER A 295 10.89 6.31 -22.15
N GLU A 296 11.38 6.40 -20.92
CA GLU A 296 10.80 5.71 -19.78
C GLU A 296 10.82 6.59 -18.53
N ILE A 297 9.73 6.51 -17.76
CA ILE A 297 9.55 7.24 -16.51
C ILE A 297 9.03 6.30 -15.41
N LEU A 298 9.42 6.54 -14.16
CA LEU A 298 8.88 5.82 -13.01
C LEU A 298 8.94 6.66 -11.72
N PHE A 299 7.99 6.45 -10.83
CA PHE A 299 8.06 6.98 -9.47
C PHE A 299 8.83 6.02 -8.55
N ILE A 300 9.74 6.56 -7.75
CA ILE A 300 10.42 5.85 -6.63
C ILE A 300 10.34 6.66 -5.34
N PRO A 301 10.33 6.01 -4.16
CA PRO A 301 10.52 6.70 -2.90
C PRO A 301 12.02 6.97 -2.66
N ASP A 302 12.33 8.03 -1.92
CA ASP A 302 13.63 8.14 -1.25
C ASP A 302 13.62 7.42 0.12
N SER A 303 14.76 7.41 0.81
CA SER A 303 14.88 6.74 2.13
C SER A 303 13.99 7.34 3.23
N ARG A 304 13.38 8.51 2.98
CA ARG A 304 12.43 9.17 3.87
C ARG A 304 11.01 9.15 3.29
N LYS A 305 10.75 8.27 2.31
CA LYS A 305 9.46 8.11 1.61
C LYS A 305 8.99 9.34 0.83
N ASN A 306 9.88 10.28 0.51
CA ASN A 306 9.51 11.36 -0.41
C ASN A 306 9.48 10.85 -1.84
N THR A 307 8.55 11.38 -2.63
CA THR A 307 8.37 11.00 -4.03
C THR A 307 9.47 11.58 -4.92
N LEU A 308 10.17 10.70 -5.65
CA LEU A 308 11.03 11.06 -6.77
C LEU A 308 10.42 10.55 -8.07
N LEU A 309 10.48 11.37 -9.11
CA LEU A 309 10.23 10.97 -10.49
C LEU A 309 11.58 10.68 -11.16
N SER A 310 11.75 9.49 -11.70
CA SER A 310 12.96 9.05 -12.36
C SER A 310 12.73 8.72 -13.82
N PHE A 311 13.73 9.01 -14.64
CA PHE A 311 13.61 8.92 -16.09
C PHE A 311 14.99 8.81 -16.76
N ASN A 312 15.04 8.16 -17.92
CA ASN A 312 16.25 8.14 -18.74
C ASN A 312 16.35 9.40 -19.59
N SER A 313 17.56 9.73 -20.02
CA SER A 313 17.81 10.74 -21.06
C SER A 313 19.12 10.43 -21.76
N ALA A 314 19.50 11.24 -22.76
CA ALA A 314 20.75 11.04 -23.49
C ALA A 314 21.95 10.88 -22.53
N LYS A 315 22.52 9.67 -22.53
CA LYS A 315 23.61 9.23 -21.64
C LYS A 315 23.41 9.57 -20.16
N ALA A 316 22.20 9.48 -19.63
CA ALA A 316 21.95 9.69 -18.21
C ALA A 316 20.75 8.92 -17.67
N ILE A 317 20.79 8.67 -16.36
CA ILE A 317 19.62 8.38 -15.54
C ILE A 317 19.38 9.64 -14.71
N ASN A 318 18.13 10.06 -14.59
CA ASN A 318 17.75 11.26 -13.84
C ASN A 318 16.75 10.91 -12.74
N ALA A 319 16.72 11.72 -11.70
CA ALA A 319 15.69 11.72 -10.68
C ALA A 319 15.38 13.16 -10.26
N LYS A 320 14.11 13.48 -10.08
CA LYS A 320 13.63 14.77 -9.59
C LYS A 320 12.72 14.55 -8.39
N ARG A 321 12.97 15.28 -7.30
CA ARG A 321 12.09 15.30 -6.13
C ARG A 321 10.83 16.06 -6.47
N MET A 322 9.68 15.41 -6.31
CA MET A 322 8.38 15.95 -6.69
C MET A 322 7.69 16.57 -5.46
N SER A 323 8.27 17.64 -4.92
CA SER A 323 7.84 18.25 -3.66
C SER A 323 6.54 19.07 -3.75
N LYS A 324 6.01 19.27 -4.96
CA LYS A 324 4.75 20.00 -5.20
C LYS A 324 3.53 19.08 -5.29
N LEU A 325 3.72 17.76 -5.31
CA LEU A 325 2.58 16.85 -5.33
C LEU A 325 1.89 16.93 -3.98
N GLU A 326 0.64 17.36 -3.99
CA GLU A 326 -0.16 17.38 -2.79
C GLU A 326 -0.60 15.96 -2.43
N PRO A 327 -0.78 15.64 -1.14
CA PRO A 327 -1.39 14.38 -0.75
C PRO A 327 -2.79 14.22 -1.35
N TYR A 328 -3.23 12.98 -1.53
CA TYR A 328 -4.63 12.65 -1.75
C TYR A 328 -5.43 12.78 -0.44
N TYR A 329 -5.90 13.98 -0.11
CA TYR A 329 -6.51 14.30 1.17
C TYR A 329 -7.80 13.52 1.44
N ALA A 330 -8.68 13.43 0.46
CA ALA A 330 -9.92 12.66 0.50
C ALA A 330 -9.65 11.20 0.88
N LYS A 331 -8.61 10.58 0.30
CA LYS A 331 -8.18 9.21 0.62
C LYS A 331 -7.69 9.10 2.05
N LEU A 332 -6.80 10.00 2.47
CA LEU A 332 -6.28 10.04 3.85
C LEU A 332 -7.41 10.20 4.88
N ILE A 333 -8.38 11.08 4.60
CA ILE A 333 -9.56 11.27 5.44
C ILE A 333 -10.40 10.00 5.47
N SER A 334 -10.69 9.39 4.32
CA SER A 334 -11.49 8.16 4.25
C SER A 334 -10.83 7.02 5.05
N ASP A 335 -9.53 6.82 4.89
CA ASP A 335 -8.76 5.80 5.61
C ASP A 335 -8.84 6.00 7.13
N GLU A 336 -8.62 7.22 7.62
CA GLU A 336 -8.70 7.54 9.05
C GLU A 336 -10.15 7.44 9.58
N VAL A 337 -11.15 7.88 8.81
CA VAL A 337 -12.57 7.72 9.15
C VAL A 337 -12.91 6.24 9.29
N ASN A 338 -12.48 5.40 8.34
CA ASN A 338 -12.71 3.96 8.37
C ASN A 338 -12.09 3.33 9.62
N LEU A 339 -10.85 3.69 9.96
CA LEU A 339 -10.19 3.23 11.20
C LEU A 339 -10.96 3.62 12.47
N ARG A 340 -11.43 4.87 12.58
CA ARG A 340 -12.22 5.30 13.75
C ARG A 340 -13.60 4.65 13.80
N MET A 341 -14.22 4.43 12.64
CA MET A 341 -15.50 3.74 12.55
C MET A 341 -15.37 2.26 12.94
N GLU A 342 -14.29 1.58 12.57
CA GLU A 342 -14.02 0.20 13.00
C GLU A 342 -14.06 0.08 14.53
N GLU A 343 -13.38 0.98 15.24
CA GLU A 343 -13.38 0.98 16.71
C GLU A 343 -14.73 1.40 17.31
N TRP A 344 -15.40 2.41 16.75
CA TRP A 344 -16.70 2.86 17.25
C TRP A 344 -17.80 1.80 17.07
N MET A 345 -17.72 0.98 16.01
CA MET A 345 -18.67 -0.09 15.73
C MET A 345 -18.47 -1.34 16.59
N LYS A 346 -17.39 -1.43 17.38
CA LYS A 346 -17.20 -2.53 18.32
C LYS A 346 -18.22 -2.47 19.46
N MET A 347 -18.59 -3.63 19.99
CA MET A 347 -19.34 -3.72 21.24
C MET A 347 -18.50 -3.18 22.40
N MET A 348 -19.10 -2.34 23.23
CA MET A 348 -18.42 -1.79 24.41
C MET A 348 -18.35 -2.82 25.54
N PRO A 349 -17.34 -2.76 26.43
CA PRO A 349 -17.26 -3.65 27.59
C PRO A 349 -18.53 -3.57 28.46
N GLY A 350 -19.21 -4.71 28.61
CA GLY A 350 -20.45 -4.82 29.38
C GLY A 350 -21.72 -4.38 28.66
N GLU A 351 -21.63 -3.95 27.40
CA GLU A 351 -22.78 -3.64 26.55
C GLU A 351 -23.54 -4.92 26.17
N THR A 352 -24.85 -4.92 26.36
CA THR A 352 -25.71 -6.00 25.90
C THR A 352 -25.93 -5.92 24.39
N MET A 353 -26.27 -7.04 23.74
CA MET A 353 -26.58 -7.04 22.30
C MET A 353 -27.79 -6.13 21.96
N GLU A 354 -28.71 -5.92 22.89
CA GLU A 354 -29.83 -5.00 22.71
C GLU A 354 -29.38 -3.52 22.71
N GLU A 355 -28.54 -3.14 23.67
CA GLU A 355 -27.92 -1.81 23.72
C GLU A 355 -27.05 -1.54 22.49
N TYR A 356 -26.25 -2.53 22.08
CA TYR A 356 -25.45 -2.46 20.86
C TYR A 356 -26.30 -2.19 19.62
N ARG A 357 -27.37 -2.96 19.42
CA ARG A 357 -28.30 -2.79 18.30
C ARG A 357 -29.02 -1.44 18.30
N ALA A 358 -29.29 -0.89 19.48
CA ALA A 358 -29.88 0.44 19.60
C ALA A 358 -28.85 1.54 19.28
N ARG A 359 -27.57 1.34 19.60
CA ARG A 359 -26.49 2.30 19.37
C ARG A 359 -25.96 2.27 17.93
N VAL A 360 -25.80 1.09 17.34
CA VAL A 360 -25.19 0.87 16.02
C VAL A 360 -26.29 0.58 14.99
N THR A 361 -26.80 1.64 14.38
CA THR A 361 -27.82 1.63 13.33
C THR A 361 -27.26 2.31 12.07
N ASP A 362 -27.93 2.18 10.93
CA ASP A 362 -27.45 2.84 9.71
C ASP A 362 -27.44 4.36 9.87
N GLU A 363 -28.43 4.92 10.57
CA GLU A 363 -28.52 6.34 10.87
C GLU A 363 -27.37 6.80 11.80
N SER A 364 -27.10 6.07 12.89
CA SER A 364 -26.04 6.46 13.82
C SER A 364 -24.65 6.28 13.21
N ARG A 365 -24.44 5.25 12.37
CA ARG A 365 -23.20 5.07 11.59
C ARG A 365 -22.97 6.22 10.63
N ALA A 366 -23.99 6.59 9.84
CA ALA A 366 -23.88 7.70 8.88
C ALA A 366 -23.58 9.02 9.60
N LYS A 367 -24.26 9.29 10.72
CA LYS A 367 -24.02 10.47 11.54
C LYS A 367 -22.61 10.50 12.14
N GLN A 368 -22.16 9.38 12.71
CA GLN A 368 -20.82 9.28 13.31
C GLN A 368 -19.72 9.43 12.27
N ARG A 369 -19.89 8.83 11.09
CA ARG A 369 -18.97 8.95 9.97
C ARG A 369 -18.80 10.41 9.54
N LYS A 370 -19.90 11.16 9.39
CA LYS A 370 -19.86 12.60 9.08
C LYS A 370 -19.09 13.40 10.14
N LEU A 371 -19.29 13.09 11.42
CA LEU A 371 -18.58 13.77 12.52
C LEU A 371 -17.08 13.50 12.47
N PHE A 372 -16.65 12.26 12.21
CA PHE A 372 -15.25 11.96 12.03
C PHE A 372 -14.67 12.63 10.78
N GLU A 373 -15.38 12.60 9.65
CA GLU A 373 -14.98 13.29 8.42
C GLU A 373 -14.73 14.78 8.68
N GLU A 374 -15.65 15.46 9.36
CA GLU A 374 -15.53 16.87 9.76
C GLU A 374 -14.30 17.11 10.65
N GLU A 375 -14.14 16.31 11.71
CA GLU A 375 -13.05 16.46 12.68
C GLU A 375 -11.69 16.25 12.01
N ILE A 376 -11.55 15.18 11.23
CA ILE A 376 -10.30 14.82 10.55
C ILE A 376 -9.98 15.85 9.47
N SER A 377 -10.96 16.23 8.64
CA SER A 377 -10.78 17.24 7.60
C SER A 377 -10.34 18.58 8.20
N THR A 378 -11.00 19.02 9.28
CA THR A 378 -10.66 20.28 9.96
C THR A 378 -9.24 20.23 10.52
N ASN A 379 -8.84 19.13 11.14
CA ASN A 379 -7.49 18.97 11.66
C ASN A 379 -6.43 18.91 10.54
N LEU A 380 -6.76 18.28 9.41
CA LEU A 380 -5.84 18.09 8.28
C LEU A 380 -5.66 19.37 7.45
N ALA A 381 -6.72 20.19 7.33
CA ALA A 381 -6.69 21.46 6.62
C ALA A 381 -5.67 22.45 7.22
N GLY A 382 -5.40 22.35 8.53
CA GLY A 382 -4.63 23.35 9.25
C GLY A 382 -5.43 24.65 9.40
N ASP A 383 -4.93 25.75 8.84
CA ASP A 383 -5.66 27.03 8.82
C ASP A 383 -5.58 27.71 7.45
N PRO A 384 -6.25 27.17 6.41
CA PRO A 384 -6.28 27.77 5.08
C PRO A 384 -6.84 29.20 5.08
N LEU A 385 -7.74 29.51 6.01
CA LEU A 385 -8.35 30.83 6.14
C LEU A 385 -7.35 31.92 6.53
N SER A 386 -6.37 31.61 7.39
CA SER A 386 -5.31 32.56 7.75
C SER A 386 -4.44 33.02 6.56
N MET A 387 -4.41 32.21 5.49
CA MET A 387 -3.65 32.47 4.27
C MET A 387 -4.52 33.06 3.15
N ALA A 388 -5.83 33.21 3.39
CA ALA A 388 -6.79 33.69 2.40
C ALA A 388 -6.93 35.22 2.46
N GLU A 389 -7.01 35.87 1.30
CA GLU A 389 -7.58 37.22 1.24
C GLU A 389 -9.10 37.11 1.14
N VAL A 390 -9.80 37.75 2.07
CA VAL A 390 -11.26 37.72 2.15
C VAL A 390 -11.84 38.89 1.38
N SER A 391 -12.89 38.65 0.59
CA SER A 391 -13.57 39.67 -0.20
C SER A 391 -15.09 39.58 -0.06
N LEU A 392 -15.77 40.71 -0.19
CA LEU A 392 -17.24 40.77 -0.22
C LEU A 392 -17.72 40.76 -1.67
N GLY A 393 -18.63 39.84 -1.97
CA GLY A 393 -19.24 39.68 -3.28
C GLY A 393 -20.61 40.34 -3.39
N LYS A 394 -21.42 39.84 -4.34
CA LYS A 394 -22.79 40.36 -4.57
C LYS A 394 -23.75 39.87 -3.47
N TYR A 395 -24.70 40.71 -3.11
CA TYR A 395 -25.86 40.31 -2.32
C TYR A 395 -27.00 39.86 -3.23
N ASP A 396 -27.55 38.66 -2.98
CA ASP A 396 -28.75 38.18 -3.64
C ASP A 396 -29.96 38.44 -2.76
N ARG A 397 -30.76 39.44 -3.15
CA ARG A 397 -31.99 39.82 -2.46
C ARG A 397 -33.05 38.73 -2.46
N SER A 398 -33.06 37.86 -3.48
CA SER A 398 -34.09 36.83 -3.64
C SER A 398 -33.95 35.73 -2.59
N ASN A 399 -32.71 35.44 -2.20
CA ASN A 399 -32.36 34.39 -1.25
C ASN A 399 -31.84 34.95 0.10
N SER A 400 -31.72 36.28 0.21
CA SER A 400 -31.16 36.98 1.38
C SER A 400 -29.77 36.48 1.79
N ILE A 401 -28.89 36.28 0.81
CA ILE A 401 -27.52 35.77 1.02
C ILE A 401 -26.48 36.75 0.49
N LEU A 402 -25.36 36.87 1.21
CA LEU A 402 -24.18 37.63 0.81
C LEU A 402 -23.04 36.69 0.46
N ALA A 403 -22.42 36.87 -0.71
CA ALA A 403 -21.24 36.13 -1.10
C ALA A 403 -19.98 36.64 -0.36
N VAL A 404 -19.19 35.74 0.19
CA VAL A 404 -17.88 36.02 0.81
C VAL A 404 -16.84 35.16 0.12
N GLY A 405 -15.93 35.79 -0.61
CA GLY A 405 -14.93 35.13 -1.45
C GLY A 405 -13.58 35.01 -0.74
N PHE A 406 -12.83 33.97 -1.11
CA PHE A 406 -11.48 33.68 -0.63
C PHE A 406 -10.54 33.45 -1.83
N THR A 407 -9.25 33.75 -1.69
CA THR A 407 -8.28 33.56 -2.78
C THR A 407 -7.87 32.12 -3.02
N ASN A 408 -7.95 31.26 -2.00
CA ASN A 408 -7.49 29.88 -2.01
C ASN A 408 -8.59 28.85 -1.70
N MET A 409 -9.83 29.29 -1.55
CA MET A 409 -10.98 28.45 -1.20
C MET A 409 -12.24 28.93 -1.95
N PRO A 410 -13.26 28.06 -2.09
CA PRO A 410 -14.54 28.45 -2.69
C PRO A 410 -15.23 29.60 -1.95
N THR A 411 -15.96 30.42 -2.70
CA THR A 411 -16.84 31.45 -2.12
C THR A 411 -17.96 30.82 -1.31
N ILE A 412 -18.18 31.31 -0.09
CA ILE A 412 -19.32 30.92 0.76
C ILE A 412 -20.45 31.94 0.64
N TYR A 413 -21.67 31.50 0.95
CA TYR A 413 -22.86 32.35 0.94
C TYR A 413 -23.48 32.39 2.32
N ILE A 414 -23.45 33.56 2.95
CA ILE A 414 -23.92 33.74 4.33
C ILE A 414 -25.34 34.35 4.33
N PRO A 415 -26.28 33.82 5.12
CA PRO A 415 -27.60 34.44 5.28
C PRO A 415 -27.47 35.80 5.97
N VAL A 416 -27.89 36.86 5.29
CA VAL A 416 -27.84 38.24 5.80
C VAL A 416 -29.18 38.93 5.50
N PRO A 417 -29.95 39.36 6.53
CA PRO A 417 -31.17 40.14 6.32
C PRO A 417 -30.90 41.42 5.52
N GLU A 418 -31.82 41.80 4.64
CA GLU A 418 -31.62 42.92 3.69
C GLU A 418 -31.29 44.24 4.42
N GLU A 419 -31.90 44.47 5.59
CA GLU A 419 -31.66 45.64 6.43
C GLU A 419 -30.26 45.71 7.06
N LYS A 420 -29.53 44.59 7.08
CA LYS A 420 -28.17 44.49 7.62
C LYS A 420 -27.09 44.54 6.54
N VAL A 421 -27.41 44.37 5.26
CA VAL A 421 -26.42 44.30 4.18
C VAL A 421 -25.52 45.53 4.12
N THR A 422 -26.05 46.72 4.44
CA THR A 422 -25.28 47.97 4.43
C THR A 422 -24.19 48.04 5.51
N THR A 423 -24.19 47.13 6.49
CA THR A 423 -23.14 47.04 7.53
C THR A 423 -21.90 46.27 7.04
N PHE A 424 -21.99 45.56 5.91
CA PHE A 424 -20.89 44.83 5.28
C PHE A 424 -20.11 45.74 4.32
N THR A 425 -19.35 46.68 4.89
CA THR A 425 -18.60 47.70 4.12
C THR A 425 -17.19 47.26 3.72
N SER A 426 -16.56 46.39 4.51
CA SER A 426 -15.24 45.78 4.23
C SER A 426 -15.18 44.37 4.81
N ALA A 427 -14.42 43.49 4.14
CA ALA A 427 -14.13 42.15 4.64
C ALA A 427 -13.27 42.17 5.92
N ASP A 428 -12.44 43.21 6.12
CA ASP A 428 -11.59 43.35 7.33
C ASP A 428 -12.38 43.50 8.64
N ALA A 429 -13.67 43.82 8.52
CA ALA A 429 -14.58 43.92 9.66
C ALA A 429 -15.11 42.55 10.11
N LEU A 430 -14.87 41.49 9.33
CA LEU A 430 -15.33 40.15 9.62
C LEU A 430 -14.30 39.38 10.44
N GLU A 431 -14.74 38.79 11.55
CA GLU A 431 -13.97 37.81 12.32
C GLU A 431 -14.60 36.43 12.17
N PHE A 432 -13.80 35.45 11.79
CA PHE A 432 -14.23 34.08 11.65
C PHE A 432 -13.88 33.28 12.91
N GLN A 433 -14.84 32.54 13.43
CA GLN A 433 -14.76 31.78 14.67
C GLN A 433 -15.36 30.39 14.44
N ASP A 434 -14.88 29.40 15.22
CA ASP A 434 -15.33 28.00 15.14
C ASP A 434 -15.32 27.43 13.72
N VAL A 435 -14.31 27.79 12.91
CA VAL A 435 -14.25 27.40 11.49
C VAL A 435 -13.98 25.91 11.37
N ARG A 436 -14.74 25.25 10.49
CA ARG A 436 -14.59 23.82 10.18
C ARG A 436 -14.43 23.64 8.69
N TYR A 437 -13.63 22.63 8.32
CA TYR A 437 -13.28 22.34 6.94
C TYR A 437 -13.76 20.95 6.52
N GLY A 438 -14.05 20.81 5.22
CA GLY A 438 -14.29 19.55 4.52
C GLY A 438 -13.46 19.48 3.24
N VAL A 439 -13.45 18.33 2.57
CA VAL A 439 -12.75 18.13 1.29
C VAL A 439 -13.73 17.90 0.15
N MET A 440 -13.53 18.60 -0.97
CA MET A 440 -14.34 18.53 -2.18
C MET A 440 -13.92 17.38 -3.12
N GLU A 441 -14.69 17.16 -4.21
CA GLU A 441 -14.41 16.12 -5.22
C GLU A 441 -13.07 16.33 -5.95
N ASN A 442 -12.60 17.58 -6.08
CA ASN A 442 -11.28 17.90 -6.63
C ASN A 442 -10.15 17.86 -5.58
N ASP A 443 -10.41 17.31 -4.40
CA ASP A 443 -9.47 17.12 -3.28
C ASP A 443 -9.02 18.40 -2.56
N ASN A 444 -9.58 19.56 -2.92
CA ASN A 444 -9.32 20.83 -2.25
C ASN A 444 -10.21 21.02 -1.01
N PHE A 445 -9.69 21.75 -0.01
CA PHE A 445 -10.45 22.08 1.21
C PHE A 445 -11.48 23.19 0.97
N GLU A 446 -12.61 23.10 1.66
CA GLU A 446 -13.65 24.11 1.72
C GLU A 446 -14.05 24.40 3.18
N ILE A 447 -14.51 25.62 3.45
CA ILE A 447 -15.19 25.92 4.71
C ILE A 447 -16.57 25.26 4.65
N ILE A 448 -16.92 24.48 5.67
CA ILE A 448 -18.24 23.82 5.81
C ILE A 448 -19.05 24.40 6.97
N TYR A 449 -18.41 25.10 7.90
CA TYR A 449 -19.09 25.82 8.98
C TYR A 449 -18.22 26.97 9.46
N ALA A 450 -18.83 28.12 9.75
CA ALA A 450 -18.15 29.23 10.40
C ALA A 450 -19.15 30.17 11.09
N LYS A 451 -18.75 30.70 12.25
CA LYS A 451 -19.38 31.87 12.87
C LYS A 451 -18.63 33.12 12.43
N ILE A 452 -19.34 34.08 11.88
CA ILE A 452 -18.77 35.28 11.26
C ILE A 452 -19.29 36.48 12.03
N PHE A 453 -18.46 37.02 12.91
CA PHE A 453 -18.76 38.21 13.68
C PHE A 453 -18.43 39.46 12.85
N ASN A 454 -19.42 40.32 12.62
CA ASN A 454 -19.23 41.58 11.93
C ASN A 454 -19.04 42.71 12.95
N ARG A 455 -17.84 43.29 13.01
CA ARG A 455 -17.50 44.39 13.93
C ARG A 455 -18.34 45.66 13.71
N ASN A 456 -18.92 45.84 12.52
CA ASN A 456 -19.68 47.05 12.19
C ASN A 456 -21.08 47.10 12.81
N ASP A 457 -21.69 45.94 13.08
CA ASP A 457 -23.01 45.85 13.71
C ASP A 457 -23.00 45.07 15.04
N GLY A 458 -21.91 44.37 15.35
CA GLY A 458 -21.77 43.56 16.56
C GLY A 458 -22.57 42.26 16.52
N GLU A 459 -23.02 41.82 15.34
CA GLU A 459 -23.80 40.60 15.16
C GLU A 459 -22.93 39.45 14.62
N THR A 460 -23.36 38.22 14.91
CA THR A 460 -22.73 37.00 14.38
C THR A 460 -23.65 36.34 13.36
N TYR A 461 -23.11 36.10 12.18
CA TYR A 461 -23.75 35.39 11.08
C TYR A 461 -23.20 33.97 11.01
N ILE A 462 -24.04 33.00 10.64
CA ILE A 462 -23.64 31.59 10.60
C ILE A 462 -23.67 31.12 9.16
N TYR A 463 -22.53 30.59 8.72
CA TYR A 463 -22.47 29.72 7.56
C TYR A 463 -22.49 28.27 8.04
N ASP A 464 -23.43 27.47 7.54
CA ASP A 464 -23.61 26.07 7.90
C ASP A 464 -23.91 25.25 6.64
N ASN A 465 -22.96 24.37 6.30
CA ASN A 465 -23.05 23.40 5.21
C ASN A 465 -22.68 21.99 5.72
N LEU A 466 -23.03 21.68 6.97
CA LEU A 466 -22.72 20.37 7.59
C LEU A 466 -23.52 19.21 6.97
N ASP A 467 -24.65 19.51 6.32
CA ASP A 467 -25.47 18.53 5.58
C ASP A 467 -24.96 18.25 4.16
N ARG A 468 -23.72 18.64 3.83
CA ARG A 468 -23.07 18.33 2.55
C ARG A 468 -23.10 16.84 2.21
N LYS A 469 -22.98 16.54 0.91
CA LYS A 469 -22.74 15.17 0.44
C LYS A 469 -21.42 14.67 1.05
N PRO A 470 -21.42 13.55 1.80
CA PRO A 470 -20.19 12.98 2.34
C PRO A 470 -19.22 12.58 1.24
N LEU A 471 -17.96 12.37 1.61
CA LEU A 471 -16.89 11.78 0.78
C LEU A 471 -17.19 10.39 0.19
N SER A 472 -18.41 9.87 0.37
CA SER A 472 -19.03 8.69 -0.26
C SER A 472 -18.89 8.55 -1.79
N PHE A 473 -18.24 9.48 -2.48
CA PHE A 473 -17.87 9.29 -3.89
C PHE A 473 -16.59 8.45 -4.07
N MET A 474 -15.76 8.31 -3.03
CA MET A 474 -14.56 7.45 -3.06
C MET A 474 -14.92 5.98 -2.82
N ASP A 475 -15.77 5.75 -1.83
CA ASP A 475 -16.37 4.46 -1.55
C ASP A 475 -17.68 4.41 -2.32
N GLY A 476 -17.69 3.92 -3.56
CA GLY A 476 -18.95 3.59 -4.22
C GLY A 476 -19.85 2.77 -3.27
N ASP A 477 -21.18 2.88 -3.40
CA ASP A 477 -22.16 2.22 -2.51
C ASP A 477 -21.85 0.73 -2.22
N ASP A 478 -21.09 0.10 -3.12
CA ASP A 478 -20.55 -1.25 -3.04
C ASP A 478 -19.53 -1.49 -1.89
N ASN A 479 -18.95 -0.50 -1.21
CA ASN A 479 -17.98 -0.74 -0.12
C ASN A 479 -18.63 -0.91 1.27
N VAL A 480 -19.95 -0.73 1.39
CA VAL A 480 -20.64 -0.78 2.69
C VAL A 480 -20.89 -2.24 3.11
N VAL A 481 -20.43 -2.61 4.31
CA VAL A 481 -20.78 -3.88 4.97
C VAL A 481 -22.13 -3.71 5.68
N SER A 482 -23.03 -4.69 5.50
CA SER A 482 -24.36 -4.67 6.11
C SER A 482 -24.29 -4.81 7.63
N ILE A 483 -25.30 -4.26 8.33
CA ILE A 483 -25.36 -4.31 9.79
C ILE A 483 -25.48 -5.74 10.29
N GLU A 484 -26.19 -6.61 9.58
CA GLU A 484 -26.35 -8.01 9.98
C GLU A 484 -25.00 -8.73 10.03
N ILE A 485 -24.14 -8.48 9.04
CA ILE A 485 -22.80 -9.06 8.96
C ILE A 485 -21.90 -8.48 10.06
N ILE A 486 -21.98 -7.18 10.33
CA ILE A 486 -21.25 -6.56 11.44
C ILE A 486 -21.69 -7.16 12.78
N GLN A 487 -23.01 -7.30 13.01
CA GLN A 487 -23.54 -7.94 14.22
C GLN A 487 -23.09 -9.39 14.35
N GLN A 488 -23.09 -10.16 13.26
CA GLN A 488 -22.58 -11.52 13.24
C GLN A 488 -21.10 -11.54 13.64
N GLN A 489 -20.28 -10.69 13.03
CA GLN A 489 -18.85 -10.59 13.34
C GLN A 489 -18.61 -10.22 14.82
N GLN A 490 -19.37 -9.28 15.40
CA GLN A 490 -19.24 -8.93 16.81
C GLN A 490 -19.60 -10.08 17.76
N MET A 491 -20.64 -10.87 17.42
CA MET A 491 -20.97 -12.08 18.18
C MET A 491 -19.86 -13.13 18.11
N GLU A 492 -19.23 -13.29 16.95
CA GLU A 492 -18.11 -14.20 16.77
C GLU A 492 -16.87 -13.72 17.51
N GLU A 493 -16.56 -12.43 17.49
CA GLU A 493 -15.46 -11.84 18.27
C GLU A 493 -15.64 -12.09 19.76
N MET A 494 -16.85 -11.91 20.30
CA MET A 494 -17.12 -12.19 21.72
C MET A 494 -16.81 -13.65 22.08
N ARG A 495 -17.19 -14.63 21.24
CA ARG A 495 -16.86 -16.04 21.47
C ARG A 495 -15.35 -16.27 21.43
N LEU A 496 -14.64 -15.63 20.51
CA LEU A 496 -13.19 -15.69 20.44
C LEU A 496 -12.53 -15.08 21.69
N GLN A 497 -13.08 -13.98 22.23
CA GLN A 497 -12.62 -13.38 23.49
C GLN A 497 -12.87 -14.30 24.69
N GLU A 498 -14.02 -14.98 24.75
CA GLU A 498 -14.35 -15.96 25.79
C GLU A 498 -13.41 -17.17 25.72
N LEU A 499 -13.17 -17.70 24.52
CA LEU A 499 -12.20 -18.78 24.28
C LEU A 499 -10.79 -18.36 24.71
N LYS A 500 -10.36 -17.16 24.31
CA LYS A 500 -9.09 -16.57 24.72
C LYS A 500 -8.98 -16.53 26.25
N GLN A 501 -10.01 -16.04 26.94
CA GLN A 501 -10.01 -15.95 28.40
C GLN A 501 -9.84 -17.33 29.04
N LYS A 502 -10.60 -18.33 28.58
CA LYS A 502 -10.50 -19.70 29.06
C LYS A 502 -9.09 -20.28 28.90
N VAL A 503 -8.50 -20.16 27.71
CA VAL A 503 -7.16 -20.71 27.43
C VAL A 503 -6.09 -19.99 28.23
N VAL A 504 -6.18 -18.66 28.38
CA VAL A 504 -5.26 -17.88 29.21
C VAL A 504 -5.33 -18.31 30.67
N ASP A 505 -6.54 -18.51 31.21
CA ASP A 505 -6.73 -18.95 32.60
C ASP A 505 -6.18 -20.37 32.83
N GLU A 506 -6.42 -21.30 31.91
CA GLU A 506 -5.84 -22.64 31.94
C GLU A 506 -4.30 -22.62 31.87
N ALA A 507 -3.72 -21.77 31.01
CA ALA A 507 -2.28 -21.62 30.87
C ALA A 507 -1.63 -21.02 32.13
N LYS A 508 -2.30 -20.06 32.79
CA LYS A 508 -1.88 -19.53 34.09
C LYS A 508 -1.94 -20.59 35.20
N MET A 509 -2.99 -21.40 35.23
CA MET A 509 -3.09 -22.53 36.19
C MET A 509 -1.98 -23.55 36.00
N GLN A 510 -1.52 -23.75 34.77
CA GLN A 510 -0.41 -24.65 34.43
C GLN A 510 0.98 -23.99 34.60
N ASN A 511 1.05 -22.72 35.02
CA ASN A 511 2.27 -21.92 35.11
C ASN A 511 3.06 -21.82 33.78
N VAL A 512 2.34 -21.84 32.65
CA VAL A 512 2.94 -21.65 31.31
C VAL A 512 3.15 -20.16 31.01
N ILE A 513 2.22 -19.32 31.48
CA ILE A 513 2.25 -17.85 31.38
C ILE A 513 1.74 -17.23 32.68
N SER A 514 1.92 -15.92 32.87
CA SER A 514 1.37 -15.16 33.99
C SER A 514 0.49 -13.99 33.53
N ASP A 515 0.14 -13.08 34.46
CA ASP A 515 -0.55 -11.82 34.14
C ASP A 515 0.31 -10.87 33.28
N HIS A 516 1.60 -11.16 33.13
CA HIS A 516 2.55 -10.39 32.33
C HIS A 516 2.58 -10.81 30.85
N THR A 517 1.79 -11.81 30.47
CA THR A 517 1.54 -12.18 29.07
C THR A 517 0.15 -11.69 28.65
N ASN A 518 0.12 -10.77 27.69
CA ASN A 518 -1.12 -10.25 27.11
C ASN A 518 -1.33 -10.87 25.72
N ILE A 519 -2.42 -11.62 25.56
CA ILE A 519 -2.86 -12.14 24.27
C ILE A 519 -4.05 -11.31 23.80
N THR A 520 -4.01 -10.84 22.56
CA THR A 520 -5.12 -10.13 21.91
C THR A 520 -5.69 -10.97 20.79
N VAL A 521 -7.02 -10.88 20.66
CA VAL A 521 -7.77 -11.42 19.53
C VAL A 521 -8.64 -10.28 19.03
N ASP A 522 -8.60 -10.02 17.73
CA ASP A 522 -9.37 -8.96 17.09
C ASP A 522 -9.93 -9.52 15.78
N SER A 523 -11.14 -9.11 15.42
CA SER A 523 -11.72 -9.51 14.14
C SER A 523 -12.44 -8.36 13.45
N ARG A 524 -12.54 -8.43 12.13
CA ARG A 524 -13.26 -7.43 11.33
C ARG A 524 -13.67 -8.00 9.98
N VAL A 525 -14.69 -7.39 9.38
CA VAL A 525 -15.08 -7.66 8.00
C VAL A 525 -14.57 -6.54 7.11
N VAL A 526 -13.84 -6.90 6.06
CA VAL A 526 -13.28 -5.97 5.09
C VAL A 526 -13.96 -6.21 3.74
N SER A 527 -14.56 -5.16 3.17
CA SER A 527 -15.07 -5.20 1.80
C SER A 527 -13.91 -5.09 0.83
N ASP A 528 -13.94 -5.91 -0.22
CA ASP A 528 -12.95 -5.92 -1.29
C ASP A 528 -13.62 -6.37 -2.60
N PHE A 529 -12.87 -6.47 -3.68
CA PHE A 529 -13.33 -7.02 -4.95
C PHE A 529 -12.40 -8.15 -5.38
N ASP A 530 -12.94 -9.23 -5.92
CA ASP A 530 -12.11 -10.30 -6.47
C ASP A 530 -11.49 -9.89 -7.83
N ALA A 531 -10.67 -10.78 -8.40
CA ALA A 531 -10.10 -10.58 -9.73
C ALA A 531 -11.16 -10.59 -10.86
N ASN A 532 -12.43 -10.88 -10.55
CA ASN A 532 -13.58 -10.73 -11.42
C ASN A 532 -14.36 -9.42 -11.19
N GLY A 533 -13.88 -8.53 -10.33
CA GLY A 533 -14.55 -7.28 -9.99
C GLY A 533 -15.86 -7.48 -9.24
N GLU A 534 -16.11 -8.69 -8.74
CA GLU A 534 -17.26 -9.00 -7.91
C GLU A 534 -16.93 -8.60 -6.47
N LYS A 535 -17.87 -7.95 -5.80
CA LYS A 535 -17.71 -7.58 -4.40
C LYS A 535 -17.58 -8.85 -3.56
N ILE A 536 -16.57 -8.88 -2.71
CA ILE A 536 -16.33 -9.94 -1.74
C ILE A 536 -16.22 -9.35 -0.34
N LEU A 537 -16.63 -10.14 0.66
CA LEU A 537 -16.52 -9.76 2.07
C LEU A 537 -15.53 -10.69 2.76
N ASN A 538 -14.36 -10.15 3.06
CA ASN A 538 -13.28 -10.89 3.69
C ASN A 538 -13.43 -10.85 5.21
N TYR A 539 -13.34 -12.01 5.87
CA TYR A 539 -13.29 -12.07 7.32
C TYR A 539 -11.84 -12.12 7.80
N VAL A 540 -11.40 -11.08 8.51
CA VAL A 540 -10.05 -10.96 9.04
C VAL A 540 -10.07 -11.25 10.53
N VAL A 541 -9.27 -12.23 10.97
CA VAL A 541 -9.11 -12.57 12.38
C VAL A 541 -7.64 -12.53 12.74
N LYS A 542 -7.29 -11.73 13.74
CA LYS A 542 -5.92 -11.45 14.17
C LYS A 542 -5.69 -11.94 15.59
N PHE A 543 -4.64 -12.74 15.75
CA PHE A 543 -4.15 -13.21 17.04
C PHE A 543 -2.75 -12.69 17.26
N SER A 544 -2.49 -12.16 18.46
CA SER A 544 -1.17 -11.63 18.81
C SER A 544 -0.91 -11.83 20.29
N TYR A 545 0.36 -11.89 20.67
CA TYR A 545 0.74 -11.78 22.08
C TYR A 545 1.86 -10.77 22.29
N GLN A 546 1.96 -10.27 23.50
CA GLN A 546 3.08 -9.49 24.01
C GLN A 546 3.38 -9.95 25.44
N VAL A 547 4.66 -10.02 25.80
CA VAL A 547 5.11 -10.35 27.15
C VAL A 547 5.89 -9.18 27.72
N GLU A 548 5.67 -8.86 29.00
CA GLU A 548 6.43 -7.80 29.67
C GLU A 548 7.93 -8.13 29.72
N PRO A 549 8.81 -7.10 29.68
CA PRO A 549 10.27 -7.27 29.55
C PRO A 549 10.86 -8.27 30.56
N ASP A 550 10.47 -8.14 31.83
CA ASP A 550 11.04 -8.91 32.95
C ASP A 550 10.65 -10.40 32.93
N PHE A 551 9.62 -10.76 32.15
CA PHE A 551 9.05 -12.12 32.09
C PHE A 551 9.32 -12.81 30.75
N SER A 552 9.73 -12.08 29.71
CA SER A 552 9.95 -12.62 28.36
C SER A 552 10.96 -13.76 28.29
N VAL A 553 12.00 -13.78 29.14
CA VAL A 553 12.99 -14.88 29.17
C VAL A 553 12.37 -16.22 29.64
N HIS A 554 11.31 -16.15 30.45
CA HIS A 554 10.66 -17.31 31.05
C HIS A 554 9.37 -17.71 30.34
N GLU A 555 8.61 -16.74 29.84
CA GLU A 555 7.27 -16.96 29.26
C GLU A 555 7.27 -16.92 27.73
N ASP A 556 8.27 -16.33 27.08
CA ASP A 556 8.43 -16.29 25.63
C ASP A 556 9.72 -17.03 25.18
N PHE A 557 10.07 -16.93 23.89
CA PHE A 557 11.32 -17.48 23.37
C PHE A 557 12.52 -16.93 24.14
N ALA A 558 13.18 -17.80 24.90
CA ALA A 558 14.48 -17.52 25.48
C ALA A 558 15.51 -17.13 24.40
N PRO A 559 16.63 -16.46 24.77
CA PRO A 559 17.64 -16.02 23.80
C PRO A 559 18.09 -17.15 22.86
N GLY A 560 17.95 -16.89 21.55
CA GLY A 560 18.30 -17.83 20.48
C GLY A 560 17.37 -19.03 20.30
N LYS A 561 16.27 -19.12 21.04
CA LYS A 561 15.23 -20.15 20.86
C LYS A 561 14.23 -19.75 19.77
N TYR A 562 13.69 -20.77 19.09
CA TYR A 562 12.85 -20.58 17.91
C TYR A 562 11.81 -21.67 17.67
N HIS A 563 11.75 -22.74 18.47
CA HIS A 563 10.63 -23.67 18.38
C HIS A 563 9.45 -23.15 19.18
N VAL A 564 8.24 -23.29 18.63
CA VAL A 564 7.01 -22.85 19.30
C VAL A 564 6.86 -23.47 20.69
N GLU A 565 7.29 -24.73 20.86
CA GLU A 565 7.26 -25.43 22.15
C GLU A 565 8.19 -24.81 23.21
N GLU A 566 9.12 -23.94 22.81
CA GLU A 566 10.04 -23.21 23.70
C GLU A 566 9.49 -21.82 24.10
N SER A 567 8.29 -21.45 23.66
CA SER A 567 7.60 -20.20 24.05
C SER A 567 6.21 -20.51 24.61
N GLY A 568 6.03 -20.30 25.91
CA GLY A 568 4.74 -20.47 26.59
C GLY A 568 3.67 -19.55 26.02
N ALA A 569 4.04 -18.30 25.73
CA ALA A 569 3.16 -17.29 25.14
C ALA A 569 2.75 -17.65 23.70
N ALA A 570 3.69 -18.03 22.83
CA ALA A 570 3.39 -18.44 21.46
C ALA A 570 2.51 -19.69 21.42
N LYS A 571 2.84 -20.70 22.25
CA LYS A 571 2.05 -21.93 22.37
C LYS A 571 0.63 -21.66 22.88
N SER A 572 0.48 -20.78 23.87
CA SER A 572 -0.84 -20.41 24.40
C SER A 572 -1.68 -19.69 23.36
N MET A 573 -1.10 -18.73 22.62
CA MET A 573 -1.77 -18.06 21.51
C MET A 573 -2.18 -19.05 20.42
N LEU A 574 -1.29 -19.98 20.03
CA LEU A 574 -1.59 -20.96 18.99
C LEU A 574 -2.59 -22.03 19.42
N SER A 575 -2.70 -22.32 20.72
CA SER A 575 -3.78 -23.14 21.27
C SER A 575 -5.15 -22.48 21.10
N ILE A 576 -5.23 -21.15 21.26
CA ILE A 576 -6.45 -20.38 20.97
C ILE A 576 -6.76 -20.47 19.48
N VAL A 577 -5.77 -20.24 18.60
CA VAL A 577 -5.94 -20.35 17.15
C VAL A 577 -6.48 -21.73 16.77
N LYS A 578 -5.85 -22.80 17.26
CA LYS A 578 -6.30 -24.19 17.01
C LYS A 578 -7.77 -24.39 17.41
N GLN A 579 -8.12 -24.02 18.64
CA GLN A 579 -9.49 -24.18 19.13
C GLN A 579 -10.49 -23.30 18.39
N ALA A 580 -10.10 -22.10 17.95
CA ALA A 580 -10.93 -21.21 17.14
C ALA A 580 -11.21 -21.84 15.77
N PHE A 581 -10.20 -22.38 15.10
CA PHE A 581 -10.35 -23.10 13.82
C PHE A 581 -11.21 -24.35 13.94
N GLU A 582 -11.09 -25.11 15.04
CA GLU A 582 -11.90 -26.31 15.30
C GLU A 582 -13.36 -25.99 15.64
N ASN A 583 -13.65 -24.79 16.13
CA ASN A 583 -14.98 -24.39 16.60
C ASN A 583 -15.50 -23.16 15.84
N ASP A 584 -15.30 -21.94 16.35
CA ASP A 584 -15.97 -20.72 15.88
C ASP A 584 -15.69 -20.36 14.41
N LEU A 585 -14.48 -20.65 13.92
CA LEU A 585 -14.06 -20.36 12.55
C LEU A 585 -14.32 -21.53 11.58
N SER A 586 -14.74 -22.69 12.07
CA SER A 586 -14.92 -23.90 11.25
C SER A 586 -15.90 -23.70 10.09
N GLN A 587 -16.88 -22.80 10.25
CA GLN A 587 -17.85 -22.43 9.22
C GLN A 587 -17.22 -21.77 7.98
N TYR A 588 -16.05 -21.14 8.10
CA TYR A 588 -15.33 -20.48 7.01
C TYR A 588 -14.30 -21.41 6.35
N VAL A 589 -14.01 -22.55 6.96
CA VAL A 589 -13.05 -23.53 6.48
C VAL A 589 -13.74 -24.51 5.53
N LYS A 590 -13.72 -24.19 4.23
CA LYS A 590 -14.38 -24.96 3.18
C LYS A 590 -13.40 -25.38 2.07
N ASP A 591 -13.65 -26.55 1.49
CA ASP A 591 -12.88 -27.07 0.36
C ASP A 591 -12.83 -26.06 -0.79
N GLY A 592 -11.61 -25.74 -1.24
CA GLY A 592 -11.37 -24.85 -2.39
C GLY A 592 -11.53 -23.35 -2.13
N LYS A 593 -12.01 -22.93 -0.96
CA LYS A 593 -11.97 -21.53 -0.52
C LYS A 593 -10.54 -21.12 -0.14
N LYS A 594 -10.26 -19.83 -0.26
CA LYS A 594 -8.92 -19.25 -0.09
C LYS A 594 -8.74 -18.67 1.30
N LEU A 595 -7.56 -18.86 1.86
CA LEU A 595 -7.14 -18.31 3.14
C LEU A 595 -5.78 -17.64 2.97
N ASN A 596 -5.71 -16.34 3.21
CA ASN A 596 -4.42 -15.66 3.29
C ASN A 596 -3.95 -15.67 4.75
N VAL A 597 -2.75 -16.17 5.00
CA VAL A 597 -2.16 -16.26 6.34
C VAL A 597 -0.93 -15.36 6.40
N LYS A 598 -1.06 -14.26 7.14
CA LYS A 598 0.05 -13.36 7.43
C LYS A 598 0.65 -13.72 8.78
N ILE A 599 1.93 -14.09 8.78
CA ILE A 599 2.67 -14.41 9.99
C ILE A 599 3.77 -13.38 10.17
N SER A 600 3.61 -12.55 11.19
CA SER A 600 4.62 -11.58 11.59
C SER A 600 5.48 -12.16 12.72
N GLY A 601 6.79 -12.23 12.49
CA GLY A 601 7.76 -12.55 13.52
C GLY A 601 8.61 -11.33 13.80
N THR A 602 8.77 -10.96 15.08
CA THR A 602 9.71 -9.91 15.47
C THR A 602 10.89 -10.45 16.26
N ALA A 603 12.02 -9.76 16.11
CA ALA A 603 13.20 -9.94 16.94
C ALA A 603 13.61 -8.60 17.53
N ASP A 604 14.25 -8.64 18.70
CA ASP A 604 14.79 -7.46 19.35
C ASP A 604 16.14 -7.03 18.72
N GLY A 605 16.58 -5.80 18.99
CA GLY A 605 17.81 -5.24 18.44
C GLY A 605 19.11 -5.80 19.02
N SER A 606 19.07 -6.82 19.88
CA SER A 606 20.29 -7.40 20.45
C SER A 606 21.07 -8.16 19.38
N PRO A 607 22.34 -7.83 19.12
CA PRO A 607 23.08 -8.47 18.04
C PRO A 607 23.39 -9.94 18.38
N ILE A 608 23.25 -10.82 17.39
CA ILE A 608 23.69 -12.22 17.49
C ILE A 608 25.22 -12.24 17.37
N VAL A 609 25.91 -12.27 18.52
CA VAL A 609 27.39 -12.26 18.59
C VAL A 609 27.98 -13.64 18.28
N ARG A 610 27.29 -14.71 18.70
CA ARG A 610 27.62 -16.10 18.36
C ARG A 610 26.44 -16.67 17.59
N GLY A 611 26.70 -17.15 16.38
CA GLY A 611 25.66 -17.75 15.54
C GLY A 611 24.89 -18.83 16.31
N ILE A 612 23.57 -18.85 16.14
CA ILE A 612 22.69 -19.84 16.73
C ILE A 612 22.64 -21.02 15.76
N ALA A 613 22.82 -22.24 16.28
CA ALA A 613 22.70 -23.44 15.45
C ALA A 613 21.25 -23.60 14.98
N TYR A 614 21.07 -23.77 13.67
CA TYR A 614 19.79 -24.17 13.10
C TYR A 614 19.75 -25.69 13.01
N ASP A 615 18.76 -26.31 13.64
CA ASP A 615 18.63 -27.76 13.74
C ASP A 615 18.01 -28.41 12.49
N GLY A 616 17.51 -27.61 11.55
CA GLY A 616 16.90 -28.08 10.32
C GLY A 616 15.44 -28.51 10.45
N ALA A 617 14.78 -28.25 11.59
CA ALA A 617 13.44 -28.75 11.88
C ALA A 617 12.37 -28.36 10.84
N TYR A 618 12.58 -27.27 10.11
CA TYR A 618 11.65 -26.76 9.10
C TYR A 618 12.22 -26.81 7.67
N GLY A 619 13.35 -27.48 7.46
CA GLY A 619 14.07 -27.53 6.18
C GLY A 619 14.98 -26.32 5.95
N ASP A 620 15.84 -26.41 4.93
CA ASP A 620 16.73 -25.30 4.55
C ASP A 620 16.00 -24.33 3.60
N PHE A 621 16.18 -23.04 3.85
CA PHE A 621 15.61 -21.95 3.07
C PHE A 621 16.73 -21.23 2.31
N ASP A 622 16.53 -21.12 1.01
CA ASP A 622 17.36 -20.29 0.14
C ASP A 622 16.50 -19.22 -0.51
N ASN A 623 16.86 -17.95 -0.27
CA ASN A 623 16.23 -16.75 -0.80
C ASN A 623 14.69 -16.81 -0.74
N GLU A 624 14.13 -17.21 0.41
CA GLU A 624 12.68 -17.18 0.61
C GLU A 624 12.18 -15.73 0.57
N PRO A 625 11.18 -15.41 -0.28
CA PRO A 625 10.56 -14.09 -0.30
C PRO A 625 9.86 -13.79 1.03
N VAL A 626 10.24 -12.68 1.67
CA VAL A 626 9.68 -12.19 2.92
C VAL A 626 9.56 -10.67 2.90
N TYR A 627 8.62 -10.11 3.66
CA TYR A 627 8.51 -8.67 3.84
C TYR A 627 9.33 -8.22 5.04
N GLN A 628 10.53 -7.69 4.81
CA GLN A 628 11.38 -7.10 5.85
C GLN A 628 11.07 -5.61 5.97
N ASN A 629 10.54 -5.18 7.12
CA ASN A 629 10.15 -3.79 7.38
C ASN A 629 9.24 -3.18 6.28
N GLY A 630 8.35 -4.01 5.72
CA GLY A 630 7.42 -3.63 4.65
C GLY A 630 7.99 -3.71 3.22
N GLN A 631 9.29 -3.97 3.06
CA GLN A 631 9.91 -4.19 1.75
C GLN A 631 10.06 -5.68 1.48
N LEU A 632 9.69 -6.14 0.28
CA LEU A 632 9.97 -7.51 -0.12
C LEU A 632 11.48 -7.73 -0.31
N SER A 633 12.01 -8.80 0.29
CA SER A 633 13.40 -9.21 0.18
C SER A 633 13.55 -10.74 0.28
N GLY A 634 14.73 -11.26 -0.05
CA GLY A 634 15.07 -12.67 0.15
C GLY A 634 15.70 -12.94 1.51
N ILE A 635 15.35 -14.06 2.14
CA ILE A 635 16.02 -14.57 3.33
C ILE A 635 16.48 -16.02 3.18
N SER A 636 17.72 -16.30 3.56
CA SER A 636 18.29 -17.65 3.56
C SER A 636 18.64 -18.09 4.98
N VAL A 637 18.25 -19.31 5.36
CA VAL A 637 18.59 -19.97 6.62
C VAL A 637 18.81 -21.45 6.35
N ASN A 638 19.98 -21.98 6.69
CA ASN A 638 20.32 -23.37 6.44
C ASN A 638 21.11 -23.99 7.59
N THR A 639 21.09 -25.31 7.70
CA THR A 639 21.75 -26.07 8.78
C THR A 639 23.27 -25.86 8.85
N LYS A 640 23.91 -25.57 7.72
CA LYS A 640 25.37 -25.37 7.61
C LYS A 640 25.80 -24.02 8.19
N ASP A 641 25.08 -22.96 7.90
CA ASP A 641 25.39 -21.59 8.34
C ASP A 641 24.77 -21.23 9.68
N GLY A 642 23.64 -21.87 10.03
CA GLY A 642 22.84 -21.49 11.18
C GLY A 642 22.20 -20.10 11.02
N ILE A 643 21.79 -19.54 12.15
CA ILE A 643 21.16 -18.22 12.26
C ILE A 643 22.20 -17.22 12.76
N LYS A 644 22.51 -16.21 11.95
CA LYS A 644 23.53 -15.19 12.20
C LYS A 644 22.95 -13.78 12.36
N GLN A 645 21.71 -13.57 11.91
CA GLN A 645 21.02 -12.27 11.90
C GLN A 645 19.66 -12.36 12.60
N ASN A 646 19.19 -11.26 13.16
CA ASN A 646 17.92 -11.22 13.91
C ASN A 646 16.71 -11.45 12.99
N GLU A 647 16.80 -11.00 11.76
CA GLU A 647 15.85 -11.23 10.68
C GLU A 647 15.67 -12.73 10.43
N GLN A 648 16.78 -13.49 10.41
CA GLN A 648 16.76 -14.94 10.24
C GLN A 648 16.08 -15.64 11.43
N LEU A 649 16.33 -15.17 12.65
CA LEU A 649 15.70 -15.71 13.85
C LEU A 649 14.19 -15.44 13.86
N ALA A 650 13.79 -14.20 13.57
CA ALA A 650 12.38 -13.81 13.46
C ALA A 650 11.67 -14.62 12.36
N PHE A 651 12.32 -14.86 11.22
CA PHE A 651 11.79 -15.69 10.16
C PHE A 651 11.59 -17.14 10.58
N ILE A 652 12.58 -17.78 11.20
CA ILE A 652 12.45 -19.16 11.66
C ILE A 652 11.36 -19.31 12.72
N ARG A 653 11.16 -18.31 13.59
CA ARG A 653 10.02 -18.29 14.52
C ARG A 653 8.69 -18.24 13.78
N ALA A 654 8.57 -17.40 12.75
CA ALA A 654 7.36 -17.31 11.92
C ALA A 654 7.11 -18.62 11.14
N VAL A 655 8.15 -19.26 10.62
CA VAL A 655 8.07 -20.59 10.00
C VAL A 655 7.62 -21.64 11.01
N GLY A 656 8.12 -21.61 12.24
CA GLY A 656 7.68 -22.50 13.31
C GLY A 656 6.19 -22.38 13.62
N VAL A 657 5.63 -21.17 13.49
CA VAL A 657 4.17 -20.97 13.60
C VAL A 657 3.42 -21.62 12.44
N LYS A 658 3.88 -21.46 11.20
CA LYS A 658 3.30 -22.18 10.05
C LYS A 658 3.34 -23.69 10.28
N ASP A 659 4.49 -24.24 10.67
CA ASP A 659 4.67 -25.66 10.93
C ASP A 659 3.71 -26.17 12.03
N TYR A 660 3.53 -25.38 13.11
CA TYR A 660 2.55 -25.69 14.14
C TYR A 660 1.12 -25.76 13.56
N LEU A 661 0.72 -24.77 12.77
CA LEU A 661 -0.62 -24.71 12.17
C LEU A 661 -0.88 -25.92 11.27
N GLU A 662 0.05 -26.25 10.37
CA GLU A 662 -0.09 -27.37 9.43
C GLU A 662 -0.17 -28.74 10.14
N LYS A 663 0.50 -28.88 11.29
CA LYS A 663 0.52 -30.11 12.08
C LYS A 663 -0.68 -30.26 13.02
N ASN A 664 -1.20 -29.16 13.56
CA ASN A 664 -2.14 -29.20 14.68
C ASN A 664 -3.55 -28.71 14.33
N VAL A 665 -3.76 -28.08 13.18
CA VAL A 665 -5.06 -27.55 12.76
C VAL A 665 -5.52 -28.30 11.51
N ASP A 666 -6.15 -29.46 11.70
CA ASP A 666 -6.39 -30.42 10.62
C ASP A 666 -7.26 -29.88 9.48
N ASN A 667 -8.23 -29.02 9.79
CA ASN A 667 -9.14 -28.46 8.81
C ASN A 667 -8.49 -27.43 7.88
N LEU A 668 -7.31 -26.88 8.20
CA LEU A 668 -6.58 -25.99 7.29
C LEU A 668 -6.19 -26.66 5.96
N LYS A 669 -5.99 -27.99 5.97
CA LYS A 669 -5.62 -28.77 4.78
C LYS A 669 -6.70 -28.73 3.68
N ASN A 670 -7.92 -28.36 4.04
CA ASN A 670 -9.06 -28.25 3.14
C ASN A 670 -9.05 -26.93 2.34
N MET A 671 -8.31 -25.92 2.81
CA MET A 671 -8.28 -24.60 2.17
C MET A 671 -7.06 -24.42 1.26
N LYS A 672 -7.21 -23.51 0.29
CA LYS A 672 -6.07 -22.97 -0.45
C LYS A 672 -5.42 -21.87 0.37
N SER A 673 -4.39 -22.23 1.12
CA SER A 673 -3.74 -21.34 2.09
C SER A 673 -2.46 -20.72 1.53
N ASP A 674 -2.42 -19.39 1.47
CA ASP A 674 -1.27 -18.60 1.03
C ASP A 674 -0.55 -17.97 2.23
N TYR A 675 0.67 -18.42 2.50
CA TYR A 675 1.46 -17.97 3.66
C TYR A 675 2.44 -16.84 3.27
N ASN A 676 2.36 -15.73 4.00
CA ASN A 676 3.23 -14.57 3.85
C ASN A 676 3.93 -14.21 5.16
N TYR A 677 5.24 -14.04 5.11
CA TYR A 677 6.05 -13.75 6.29
C TYR A 677 6.43 -12.28 6.34
N TYR A 678 6.18 -11.65 7.49
CA TYR A 678 6.54 -10.26 7.76
C TYR A 678 7.55 -10.24 8.90
N ILE A 679 8.73 -9.72 8.61
CA ILE A 679 9.87 -9.73 9.53
C ILE A 679 10.17 -8.30 9.94
N THR A 680 10.19 -8.06 11.25
CA THR A 680 10.53 -6.75 11.80
C THR A 680 11.57 -6.94 12.90
N VAL A 681 12.63 -6.13 12.84
CA VAL A 681 13.64 -6.08 13.90
C VAL A 681 13.52 -4.72 14.58
N SER A 682 13.31 -4.74 15.90
CA SER A 682 13.24 -3.51 16.68
C SER A 682 14.62 -2.85 16.76
N GLU A 683 14.65 -1.51 16.78
CA GLU A 683 15.87 -0.76 17.09
C GLU A 683 16.26 -0.91 18.57
N ASP A 684 15.25 -1.12 19.42
CA ASP A 684 15.41 -1.28 20.86
C ASP A 684 15.65 -2.75 21.27
N LYS A 685 16.28 -2.93 22.43
CA LYS A 685 16.67 -4.23 22.99
C LYS A 685 15.74 -4.59 24.13
N GLY A 686 15.25 -5.83 24.13
CA GLY A 686 14.39 -6.31 25.19
C GLY A 686 13.39 -7.35 24.69
N GLY A 687 12.89 -8.17 25.61
CA GLY A 687 11.92 -9.21 25.30
C GLY A 687 10.54 -8.68 24.90
N GLU A 688 10.21 -7.46 25.32
CA GLU A 688 8.98 -6.74 25.01
C GLU A 688 8.80 -6.39 23.54
N PHE A 689 9.90 -6.40 22.77
CA PHE A 689 9.90 -6.20 21.32
C PHE A 689 9.74 -7.52 20.55
N ARG A 690 9.63 -8.65 21.25
CA ARG A 690 9.31 -9.96 20.67
C ARG A 690 7.80 -10.14 20.68
N ARG A 691 7.26 -10.30 19.48
CA ARG A 691 5.85 -10.40 19.17
C ARG A 691 5.72 -11.37 18.02
N ILE A 692 4.80 -12.29 18.17
CA ILE A 692 4.25 -13.01 17.04
C ILE A 692 2.84 -12.49 16.82
N THR A 693 2.51 -12.24 15.57
CA THR A 693 1.15 -11.95 15.14
C THR A 693 0.80 -12.87 14.00
N THR A 694 -0.36 -13.48 14.09
CA THR A 694 -0.96 -14.26 12.99
C THR A 694 -2.26 -13.58 12.61
N GLU A 695 -2.42 -13.29 11.33
CA GLU A 695 -3.63 -12.70 10.77
C GLU A 695 -4.14 -13.63 9.67
N PHE A 696 -5.39 -14.05 9.82
CA PHE A 696 -6.09 -14.98 8.96
C PHE A 696 -7.17 -14.21 8.20
N THR A 697 -7.06 -14.17 6.87
CA THR A 697 -8.05 -13.54 6.02
C THR A 697 -8.76 -14.62 5.22
N PHE A 698 -9.99 -14.95 5.64
CA PHE A 698 -10.89 -15.81 4.90
C PHE A 698 -11.46 -15.02 3.72
N ILE A 699 -11.10 -15.42 2.51
CA ILE A 699 -11.51 -14.71 1.30
C ILE A 699 -12.96 -15.06 0.95
N ASP A 700 -13.78 -14.03 0.75
CA ASP A 700 -15.20 -14.18 0.40
C ASP A 700 -15.95 -15.12 1.36
N ALA A 701 -16.01 -14.67 2.62
CA ALA A 701 -16.47 -15.46 3.76
C ALA A 701 -17.99 -15.44 3.97
N PHE A 702 -18.68 -14.37 3.54
CA PHE A 702 -20.10 -14.08 3.84
C PHE A 702 -21.03 -14.26 2.64
#